data_AF-A0A5M8QL01-F1
#
_entry.id   AF-A0A5M8QL01-F1
#
_cell.length_a   1.000
_cell.length_b   1.000
_cell.length_c   1.000
_cell.angle_alpha   90.00
_cell.angle_beta   90.00
_cell.angle_gamma   90.00
#
_symmetry.space_group_name_H-M   'P 1'
#
loop_
_entity.id
_entity.type
_entity.pdbx_description
1 polymer ?
#
loop_
_entity_poly.entity_id
_entity_poly.type
_entity_poly.pdbx_seq_one_letter_code
_entity_poly.pdbx_strand_id
1 'polypeptide(L)'
;MTSVRFTTYFAKSNWVNLEPYIQGGGLITTSYKEVRIPLQLLKTQSYNLSSIEFLEFGTSAVSQLQFFIDNIKVADGKSPKVYFRPVAGNIAKLRVSERFDTTDCYNVKNYSIESQADADYKNVVYPVKIGRHAYVSGLMPGSGSPVTTFELFLIFDKPLKNNVSYTIHANKLKDLSDNSTVLDTTFIFSDKDIYGNVKANHVGYLPDSPKLGKLGNFLGDAWFMPIDTLNPPPFQLINDEQQVVFSGNSKFLKTDSTFSGERVFELDFSAFATAGKYHLFVPGYGRSENFTISDNVYDEPYFHTARALYFQRTEKLEGSSAGSWARDGLPSKTAEIHSSHTLSDLNNATDYAPGTKIPMPKGWLDAGDYGRYVPTAASTMFILFTAFELYPKKFPDGFSNIPESDNNIPDLLDELRFETDWLKHMQAPDGGVYFRVTPALWSSGLPGEETNPLYVSEKTTQSTAMFAAAMAMAYRNFKTYDLPYANACLDQAKKAWTFLQAHPAASKPVDVKGIAAGPYPDKEDRDNRAWAAAELYKSTGDEKYHADFLNWYKLIPHEFHATMSWQQHTVKAIWAYSTTTFPVEAAHVNEFKNKLNSEVLVNYFNRTMKKHAYHGAYHHYKGYVGFGSFAMAQSYAFDYIMFSHLLKKPELLDLAKIQLDIPLGNNPLSRSFITGIGQNAPKLPLHWSSLPNRFQEPVPGVPVFGPAATLTMNRPSSFAIQDSANRYPYGYTKDDPYPVLRRYTDVREAVEMAEFTVQEMAVTIASFAFFSSVSNGPLPVRFKNFGARRSECHVELYWATSEETNADYFSVQRSSDGQTFREIGRITASGTTKLSRSYSFTDPQPEQNNYYRLKEVDFDGKYELTRTVFAADPCNGTKVSVSELKNHVFEVKTKTPQNSRYEQLSAEIISKEGRTLKHQELKQNAATLLDASGLPSGIYMLHIRNHSDYPVHTQKIVIY
;
A
#
# COMPACT_ATOMS: atom_id res chain seq x y z
N MET A 1 11.95 20.51 51.81
CA MET A 1 10.88 20.40 50.82
C MET A 1 9.79 21.38 51.22
N THR A 2 9.63 22.47 50.47
CA THR A 2 8.65 23.53 50.78
C THR A 2 7.58 23.64 49.71
N SER A 3 7.79 23.08 48.52
CA SER A 3 6.82 23.17 47.44
C SER A 3 6.82 21.95 46.54
N VAL A 4 5.75 21.80 45.78
CA VAL A 4 5.59 20.74 44.78
C VAL A 4 5.01 21.31 43.50
N ARG A 5 5.32 20.68 42.37
CA ARG A 5 4.63 20.89 41.10
C ARG A 5 4.55 19.61 40.29
N PHE A 6 3.57 19.51 39.41
CA PHE A 6 3.56 18.50 38.36
C PHE A 6 4.31 19.01 37.13
N THR A 7 5.06 18.13 36.50
CA THR A 7 5.66 18.41 35.20
C THR A 7 5.42 17.27 34.23
N THR A 8 5.44 17.65 32.96
CA THR A 8 5.55 16.76 31.81
C THR A 8 6.78 17.18 31.02
N TYR A 9 7.15 16.42 30.00
CA TYR A 9 8.17 16.80 29.04
C TYR A 9 7.89 18.14 28.35
N PHE A 10 6.62 18.57 28.30
CA PHE A 10 6.20 19.73 27.51
C PHE A 10 5.65 20.91 28.34
N ALA A 11 5.24 20.67 29.58
CA ALA A 11 4.56 21.65 30.40
C ALA A 11 4.88 21.51 31.88
N LYS A 12 4.84 22.63 32.60
CA LYS A 12 5.06 22.68 34.05
C LYS A 12 3.88 23.36 34.72
N SER A 13 3.45 22.79 35.84
CA SER A 13 2.43 23.35 36.72
C SER A 13 3.02 24.49 37.57
N ASN A 14 2.18 25.25 38.26
CA ASN A 14 2.65 26.18 39.29
C ASN A 14 3.37 25.42 40.41
N TRP A 15 4.36 26.05 41.03
CA TRP A 15 4.86 25.62 42.35
C TRP A 15 3.80 25.94 43.41
N VAL A 16 3.46 24.96 44.24
CA VAL A 16 2.55 25.14 45.38
C VAL A 16 3.30 24.88 46.66
N ASN A 17 3.30 25.85 47.59
CA ASN A 17 3.86 25.68 48.93
C ASN A 17 3.05 24.60 49.69
N LEU A 18 3.73 23.63 50.30
CA LEU A 18 3.12 22.52 51.02
C LEU A 18 2.59 22.91 52.40
N GLU A 19 3.21 23.92 53.04
CA GLU A 19 2.97 24.28 54.44
C GLU A 19 1.49 24.54 54.79
N PRO A 20 0.70 25.27 53.97
CA PRO A 20 -0.72 25.49 54.24
C PRO A 20 -1.60 24.24 54.13
N TYR A 21 -1.06 23.14 53.58
CA TYR A 21 -1.82 21.94 53.22
C TYR A 21 -1.46 20.71 54.08
N ILE A 22 -0.58 20.87 55.07
CA ILE A 22 -0.21 19.83 56.04
C ILE A 22 -1.41 19.56 56.95
N GLN A 23 -1.88 18.33 56.98
CA GLN A 23 -3.00 17.93 57.84
C GLN A 23 -2.58 18.03 59.31
N GLY A 24 -3.36 18.77 60.10
CA GLY A 24 -3.04 19.08 61.50
C GLY A 24 -2.01 20.20 61.70
N GLY A 25 -1.54 20.84 60.62
CA GLY A 25 -0.60 21.97 60.66
C GLY A 25 0.83 21.62 61.12
N GLY A 26 1.66 22.66 61.27
CA GLY A 26 3.05 22.55 61.72
C GLY A 26 4.07 22.28 60.60
N LEU A 27 5.29 21.93 60.98
CA LEU A 27 6.41 21.67 60.05
C LEU A 27 6.54 20.18 59.70
N ILE A 28 7.08 19.88 58.52
CA ILE A 28 7.52 18.52 58.16
C ILE A 28 8.79 18.21 58.97
N THR A 29 8.71 17.23 59.86
CA THR A 29 9.82 16.78 60.72
C THR A 29 10.17 15.32 60.43
N THR A 30 10.67 14.56 61.41
CA THR A 30 11.02 13.14 61.27
C THR A 30 9.83 12.18 61.27
N SER A 31 8.60 12.69 61.41
CA SER A 31 7.37 11.90 61.40
C SER A 31 6.62 12.10 60.08
N TYR A 32 5.92 11.05 59.62
CA TYR A 32 5.07 11.14 58.43
C TYR A 32 3.94 12.15 58.67
N LYS A 33 3.74 13.03 57.68
CA LYS A 33 2.67 14.02 57.63
C LYS A 33 1.88 13.83 56.35
N GLU A 34 0.56 13.86 56.46
CA GLU A 34 -0.32 13.89 55.30
C GLU A 34 -0.41 15.32 54.76
N VAL A 35 -0.35 15.49 53.44
CA VAL A 35 -0.48 16.78 52.77
C VAL A 35 -1.57 16.69 51.70
N ARG A 36 -2.55 17.60 51.72
CA ARG A 36 -3.68 17.60 50.77
C ARG A 36 -3.77 18.92 50.01
N ILE A 37 -3.35 18.90 48.76
CA ILE A 37 -3.26 20.11 47.92
C ILE A 37 -4.42 20.14 46.92
N PRO A 38 -5.19 21.23 46.84
CA PRO A 38 -6.16 21.41 45.76
C PRO A 38 -5.48 21.46 44.38
N LEU A 39 -5.85 20.54 43.48
CA LEU A 39 -5.28 20.46 42.12
C LEU A 39 -5.39 21.77 41.33
N GLN A 40 -6.43 22.58 41.57
CA GLN A 40 -6.62 23.85 40.88
C GLN A 40 -5.46 24.84 41.06
N LEU A 41 -4.71 24.75 42.17
CA LEU A 41 -3.56 25.61 42.45
C LEU A 41 -2.36 25.29 41.55
N LEU A 42 -2.27 24.04 41.10
CA LEU A 42 -1.19 23.58 40.23
C LEU A 42 -1.43 24.00 38.77
N LYS A 43 -2.67 24.29 38.35
CA LYS A 43 -2.97 24.68 36.96
C LYS A 43 -2.33 26.00 36.55
N THR A 44 -1.83 26.05 35.33
CA THR A 44 -1.38 27.30 34.67
C THR A 44 -2.34 27.68 33.55
N GLN A 45 -2.12 28.84 32.93
CA GLN A 45 -2.87 29.25 31.74
C GLN A 45 -2.66 28.26 30.57
N SER A 46 -1.49 27.65 30.47
CA SER A 46 -1.11 26.75 29.38
C SER A 46 -1.20 25.25 29.72
N TYR A 47 -1.47 24.88 30.97
CA TYR A 47 -1.49 23.48 31.40
C TYR A 47 -2.57 23.21 32.44
N ASN A 48 -3.51 22.33 32.05
CA ASN A 48 -4.74 22.03 32.80
C ASN A 48 -4.66 20.75 33.65
N LEU A 49 -3.47 20.16 33.81
CA LEU A 49 -3.22 18.90 34.53
C LEU A 49 -3.82 17.65 33.86
N SER A 50 -4.05 17.68 32.54
CA SER A 50 -4.58 16.55 31.79
C SER A 50 -3.66 15.31 31.76
N SER A 51 -2.38 15.43 32.11
CA SER A 51 -1.44 14.31 32.21
C SER A 51 -0.27 14.66 33.11
N ILE A 52 0.14 13.77 34.01
CA ILE A 52 1.24 13.99 34.94
C ILE A 52 2.31 12.93 34.68
N GLU A 53 3.54 13.35 34.41
CA GLU A 53 4.66 12.42 34.18
C GLU A 53 5.65 12.45 35.35
N PHE A 54 5.92 13.65 35.88
CA PHE A 54 6.84 13.85 36.99
C PHE A 54 6.19 14.65 38.10
N LEU A 55 6.56 14.30 39.33
CA LEU A 55 6.30 15.10 40.52
C LEU A 55 7.62 15.73 40.96
N GLU A 56 7.73 17.04 40.82
CA GLU A 56 8.91 17.78 41.24
C GLU A 56 8.72 18.40 42.61
N PHE A 57 9.75 18.32 43.43
CA PHE A 57 9.77 18.88 44.77
C PHE A 57 10.81 20.00 44.88
N GLY A 58 10.38 21.13 45.41
CA GLY A 58 11.20 22.32 45.62
C GLY A 58 11.63 22.40 47.08
N THR A 59 12.86 22.82 47.33
CA THR A 59 13.37 23.08 48.67
C THR A 59 14.14 24.39 48.69
N SER A 60 13.92 25.21 49.72
CA SER A 60 14.70 26.43 49.98
C SER A 60 15.92 26.19 50.88
N ALA A 61 16.12 24.96 51.35
CA ALA A 61 17.23 24.61 52.24
C ALA A 61 18.56 24.46 51.50
N VAL A 62 19.63 25.02 52.07
CA VAL A 62 21.00 25.03 51.51
C VAL A 62 21.80 23.75 51.82
N SER A 63 21.25 22.84 52.65
CA SER A 63 21.91 21.60 53.09
C SER A 63 21.23 20.34 52.52
N GLN A 64 22.01 19.26 52.36
CA GLN A 64 21.56 17.94 51.87
C GLN A 64 20.65 17.25 52.91
N LEU A 65 19.36 17.57 52.90
CA LEU A 65 18.33 16.86 53.65
C LEU A 65 17.66 15.81 52.75
N GLN A 66 17.52 14.58 53.24
CA GLN A 66 16.74 13.52 52.59
C GLN A 66 15.29 13.54 53.10
N PHE A 67 14.33 13.53 52.18
CA PHE A 67 12.91 13.44 52.47
C PHE A 67 12.38 12.10 51.97
N PHE A 68 11.52 11.44 52.76
CA PHE A 68 10.86 10.20 52.37
C PHE A 68 9.41 10.49 51.97
N ILE A 69 8.96 9.86 50.88
CA ILE A 69 7.60 9.92 50.39
C ILE A 69 7.10 8.49 50.30
N ASP A 70 6.00 8.21 50.98
CA ASP A 70 5.43 6.85 51.04
C ASP A 70 4.28 6.71 50.03
N ASN A 71 3.25 7.55 50.13
CA ASN A 71 2.02 7.43 49.34
C ASN A 71 1.64 8.74 48.64
N ILE A 72 1.66 8.74 47.30
CA ILE A 72 1.11 9.81 46.47
C ILE A 72 -0.17 9.29 45.81
N LYS A 73 -1.30 9.92 46.08
CA LYS A 73 -2.57 9.67 45.39
C LYS A 73 -3.05 10.95 44.74
N VAL A 74 -3.28 10.91 43.43
CA VAL A 74 -4.11 11.90 42.74
C VAL A 74 -5.52 11.31 42.74
N ALA A 75 -6.47 12.04 43.31
CA ALA A 75 -7.88 11.68 43.28
C ALA A 75 -8.64 12.86 42.71
N ASP A 76 -9.36 12.63 41.61
CA ASP A 76 -10.49 13.49 41.27
C ASP A 76 -11.78 12.85 41.80
N GLY A 77 -12.80 13.65 42.06
CA GLY A 77 -14.10 13.16 42.54
C GLY A 77 -15.13 13.02 41.43
N LYS A 78 -14.70 12.88 40.16
CA LYS A 78 -15.60 12.84 39.01
C LYS A 78 -15.79 11.39 38.57
N SER A 79 -17.04 10.97 38.45
CA SER A 79 -17.34 9.66 37.86
C SER A 79 -16.90 9.60 36.39
N PRO A 80 -16.32 8.47 35.94
CA PRO A 80 -15.98 8.29 34.55
C PRO A 80 -17.24 8.29 33.67
N LYS A 81 -17.13 8.82 32.45
CA LYS A 81 -18.19 8.73 31.44
C LYS A 81 -18.05 7.44 30.66
N VAL A 82 -19.18 6.81 30.35
CA VAL A 82 -19.24 5.58 29.55
C VAL A 82 -20.07 5.83 28.30
N TYR A 83 -19.54 5.41 27.15
CA TYR A 83 -20.21 5.48 25.86
C TYR A 83 -20.38 4.06 25.34
N PHE A 84 -21.59 3.71 24.92
CA PHE A 84 -21.92 2.39 24.42
C PHE A 84 -22.07 2.37 22.90
N ARG A 85 -21.67 1.26 22.28
CA ARG A 85 -22.08 0.89 20.92
C ARG A 85 -22.07 -0.64 20.72
N PRO A 86 -22.96 -1.20 19.89
CA PRO A 86 -22.80 -2.57 19.41
C PRO A 86 -21.53 -2.71 18.54
N VAL A 87 -20.99 -3.92 18.49
CA VAL A 87 -19.83 -4.30 17.64
C VAL A 87 -20.17 -5.50 16.78
N ALA A 88 -20.99 -6.43 17.26
CA ALA A 88 -21.47 -7.57 16.48
C ALA A 88 -22.77 -8.07 17.12
N GLY A 89 -23.37 -9.09 16.52
CA GLY A 89 -24.58 -9.75 16.99
C GLY A 89 -24.46 -10.21 18.43
N ASN A 90 -23.28 -10.49 18.97
CA ASN A 90 -23.14 -10.90 20.37
C ASN A 90 -22.07 -10.09 21.13
N ILE A 91 -21.71 -8.92 20.62
CA ILE A 91 -20.61 -8.12 21.18
C ILE A 91 -21.03 -6.66 21.32
N ALA A 92 -20.91 -6.15 22.53
CA ALA A 92 -21.04 -4.74 22.85
C ALA A 92 -19.67 -4.13 23.17
N LYS A 93 -19.50 -2.83 22.91
CA LYS A 93 -18.34 -2.08 23.33
C LYS A 93 -18.73 -0.91 24.21
N LEU A 94 -18.01 -0.78 25.33
CA LEU A 94 -18.05 0.39 26.20
C LEU A 94 -16.73 1.15 26.04
N ARG A 95 -16.79 2.42 25.64
CA ARG A 95 -15.66 3.35 25.74
C ARG A 95 -15.78 4.11 27.06
N VAL A 96 -14.72 4.13 27.84
CA VAL A 96 -14.66 4.79 29.14
C VAL A 96 -13.76 6.02 29.02
N SER A 97 -14.17 7.15 29.61
CA SER A 97 -13.39 8.40 29.52
C SER A 97 -12.09 8.39 30.34
N GLU A 98 -11.96 7.42 31.25
CA GLU A 98 -10.84 7.32 32.19
C GLU A 98 -10.40 5.87 32.35
N ARG A 99 -9.23 5.69 32.96
CA ARG A 99 -8.68 4.37 33.25
C ARG A 99 -9.51 3.72 34.35
N PHE A 100 -10.16 2.61 34.01
CA PHE A 100 -10.94 1.84 34.97
C PHE A 100 -10.06 0.97 35.88
N ASP A 101 -10.60 0.62 37.05
CA ASP A 101 -10.04 -0.39 37.94
C ASP A 101 -10.00 -1.75 37.23
N THR A 102 -8.82 -2.35 37.23
CA THR A 102 -8.57 -3.55 36.42
C THR A 102 -9.14 -4.82 37.03
N THR A 103 -9.53 -4.79 38.30
CA THR A 103 -10.10 -5.95 39.01
C THR A 103 -11.61 -5.94 38.83
N ASP A 104 -12.23 -4.79 39.03
CA ASP A 104 -13.67 -4.60 38.94
C ASP A 104 -14.18 -4.72 37.48
N CYS A 105 -13.40 -4.26 36.50
CA CYS A 105 -13.86 -4.24 35.11
C CYS A 105 -14.12 -5.63 34.52
N TYR A 106 -13.50 -6.71 35.02
CA TYR A 106 -13.75 -8.09 34.57
C TYR A 106 -14.91 -8.77 35.31
N ASN A 107 -15.50 -8.13 36.32
CA ASN A 107 -16.66 -8.70 36.99
C ASN A 107 -17.85 -8.66 36.03
N VAL A 108 -18.15 -9.80 35.40
CA VAL A 108 -19.27 -9.91 34.45
C VAL A 108 -20.61 -9.52 35.05
N LYS A 109 -20.79 -9.60 36.37
CA LYS A 109 -22.03 -9.19 37.05
C LYS A 109 -22.23 -7.67 37.10
N ASN A 110 -21.20 -6.90 36.78
CA ASN A 110 -21.30 -5.45 36.63
C ASN A 110 -21.97 -5.05 35.32
N TYR A 111 -22.16 -5.98 34.37
CA TYR A 111 -22.74 -5.66 33.06
C TYR A 111 -23.87 -6.62 32.73
N SER A 112 -24.94 -6.11 32.16
CA SER A 112 -26.03 -6.97 31.71
C SER A 112 -26.80 -6.37 30.55
N ILE A 113 -27.52 -7.22 29.84
CA ILE A 113 -28.39 -6.83 28.73
C ILE A 113 -29.71 -7.58 28.84
N GLU A 114 -30.80 -6.92 28.46
CA GLU A 114 -32.15 -7.48 28.46
C GLU A 114 -32.99 -6.92 27.31
N SER A 115 -34.06 -7.64 26.95
CA SER A 115 -35.05 -7.20 25.97
C SER A 115 -36.40 -7.86 26.25
N GLN A 116 -37.47 -7.07 26.20
CA GLN A 116 -38.83 -7.60 26.29
C GLN A 116 -39.29 -8.29 25.01
N ALA A 117 -38.64 -7.99 23.88
CA ALA A 117 -39.02 -8.47 22.55
C ALA A 117 -38.17 -9.66 22.07
N ASP A 118 -37.07 -9.99 22.76
CA ASP A 118 -36.25 -11.16 22.47
C ASP A 118 -36.34 -12.20 23.58
N ALA A 119 -36.83 -13.40 23.25
CA ALA A 119 -36.97 -14.50 24.22
C ALA A 119 -35.63 -14.90 24.87
N ASP A 120 -34.51 -14.80 24.15
CA ASP A 120 -33.17 -15.12 24.67
C ASP A 120 -32.68 -14.10 25.71
N TYR A 121 -33.29 -12.91 25.73
CA TYR A 121 -32.93 -11.78 26.60
C TYR A 121 -34.10 -11.30 27.47
N LYS A 122 -35.18 -12.08 27.56
CA LYS A 122 -36.35 -11.74 28.38
C LYS A 122 -36.01 -11.60 29.87
N ASN A 123 -35.01 -12.38 30.31
CA ASN A 123 -34.38 -12.24 31.62
C ASN A 123 -33.01 -11.55 31.45
N VAL A 124 -32.54 -10.93 32.52
CA VAL A 124 -31.20 -10.30 32.57
C VAL A 124 -30.10 -11.30 32.17
N VAL A 125 -29.35 -10.98 31.12
CA VAL A 125 -28.21 -11.76 30.62
C VAL A 125 -26.90 -11.04 30.93
N TYR A 126 -25.89 -11.78 31.37
CA TYR A 126 -24.55 -11.28 31.66
C TYR A 126 -23.57 -11.69 30.55
N PRO A 127 -22.51 -10.90 30.27
CA PRO A 127 -21.47 -11.33 29.34
C PRO A 127 -20.75 -12.57 29.88
N VAL A 128 -20.30 -13.44 28.97
CA VAL A 128 -19.52 -14.65 29.30
C VAL A 128 -18.02 -14.36 29.30
N LYS A 129 -17.59 -13.29 28.63
CA LYS A 129 -16.20 -12.85 28.54
C LYS A 129 -16.13 -11.34 28.37
N ILE A 130 -15.10 -10.74 28.93
CA ILE A 130 -14.80 -9.32 28.77
C ILE A 130 -13.41 -9.19 28.17
N GLY A 131 -13.32 -8.38 27.12
CA GLY A 131 -12.06 -7.95 26.52
C GLY A 131 -11.75 -6.52 26.91
N ARG A 132 -10.49 -6.23 27.18
CA ARG A 132 -9.98 -4.91 27.51
C ARG A 132 -8.97 -4.46 26.46
N HIS A 133 -9.12 -3.23 26.02
CA HIS A 133 -8.19 -2.57 25.12
C HIS A 133 -7.91 -1.15 25.60
N ALA A 134 -6.64 -0.77 25.63
CA ALA A 134 -6.24 0.62 25.78
C ALA A 134 -5.22 0.96 24.70
N TYR A 135 -5.34 2.15 24.11
CA TYR A 135 -4.40 2.62 23.10
C TYR A 135 -4.37 4.15 23.05
N VAL A 136 -3.22 4.69 22.63
CA VAL A 136 -3.08 6.12 22.39
C VAL A 136 -3.78 6.48 21.09
N SER A 137 -4.86 7.26 21.22
CA SER A 137 -5.72 7.70 20.12
C SER A 137 -5.37 9.09 19.59
N GLY A 138 -4.52 9.83 20.30
CA GLY A 138 -4.04 11.15 19.91
C GLY A 138 -3.09 11.72 20.95
N LEU A 139 -2.62 12.94 20.73
CA LEU A 139 -1.86 13.73 21.69
C LEU A 139 -2.61 15.03 22.00
N MET A 140 -2.57 15.47 23.26
CA MET A 140 -3.14 16.75 23.67
C MET A 140 -2.30 17.89 23.06
N PRO A 141 -2.92 18.86 22.35
CA PRO A 141 -2.20 20.00 21.80
C PRO A 141 -1.44 20.78 22.88
N GLY A 142 -0.20 21.18 22.59
CA GLY A 142 0.66 21.96 23.48
C GLY A 142 1.36 21.15 24.56
N SER A 143 0.67 20.22 25.23
CA SER A 143 1.29 19.39 26.29
C SER A 143 1.86 18.06 25.79
N GLY A 144 1.60 17.67 24.54
CA GLY A 144 2.10 16.43 23.93
C GLY A 144 1.71 15.15 24.68
N SER A 145 0.74 15.26 25.59
CA SER A 145 0.35 14.18 26.49
C SER A 145 -0.54 13.17 25.77
N PRO A 146 -0.45 11.87 26.08
CA PRO A 146 -1.21 10.85 25.38
C PRO A 146 -2.71 10.95 25.71
N VAL A 147 -3.53 11.02 24.66
CA VAL A 147 -4.98 10.81 24.77
C VAL A 147 -5.24 9.32 24.64
N THR A 148 -5.28 8.63 25.78
CA THR A 148 -5.53 7.19 25.83
C THR A 148 -7.03 6.91 25.78
N THR A 149 -7.43 6.06 24.84
CA THR A 149 -8.79 5.53 24.75
C THR A 149 -8.86 4.19 25.46
N PHE A 150 -9.85 4.03 26.35
CA PHE A 150 -10.10 2.81 27.13
C PHE A 150 -11.39 2.15 26.66
N GLU A 151 -11.32 0.89 26.23
CA GLU A 151 -12.43 0.14 25.69
C GLU A 151 -12.61 -1.21 26.40
N LEU A 152 -13.86 -1.56 26.66
CA LEU A 152 -14.29 -2.88 27.12
C LEU A 152 -15.18 -3.51 26.06
N PHE A 153 -14.88 -4.73 25.67
CA PHE A 153 -15.69 -5.57 24.79
C PHE A 153 -16.44 -6.58 25.64
N LEU A 154 -17.76 -6.43 25.73
CA LEU A 154 -18.63 -7.37 26.43
C LEU A 154 -19.12 -8.42 25.43
N ILE A 155 -18.79 -9.69 25.67
CA ILE A 155 -19.09 -10.80 24.76
C ILE A 155 -20.18 -11.65 25.40
N PHE A 156 -21.30 -11.83 24.69
CA PHE A 156 -22.46 -12.61 25.12
C PHE A 156 -22.52 -13.96 24.39
N ASP A 157 -23.19 -14.94 25.01
CA ASP A 157 -23.34 -16.29 24.45
C ASP A 157 -24.33 -16.34 23.27
N LYS A 158 -25.41 -15.55 23.35
CA LYS A 158 -26.46 -15.49 22.34
C LYS A 158 -26.26 -14.30 21.40
N PRO A 159 -26.71 -14.38 20.14
CA PRO A 159 -26.79 -13.24 19.25
C PRO A 159 -28.08 -12.43 19.47
N LEU A 160 -27.94 -11.11 19.33
CA LEU A 160 -28.99 -10.10 19.22
C LEU A 160 -29.67 -10.23 17.84
N LYS A 161 -30.95 -9.86 17.82
CA LYS A 161 -31.82 -9.85 16.64
C LYS A 161 -31.94 -8.44 16.08
N ASN A 162 -31.88 -8.31 14.76
CA ASN A 162 -32.02 -7.03 14.09
C ASN A 162 -33.39 -6.40 14.36
N ASN A 163 -33.43 -5.07 14.45
CA ASN A 163 -34.62 -4.27 14.71
C ASN A 163 -35.33 -4.59 16.03
N VAL A 164 -34.63 -5.23 16.97
CA VAL A 164 -35.11 -5.46 18.33
C VAL A 164 -34.45 -4.47 19.28
N SER A 165 -35.25 -3.96 20.23
CA SER A 165 -34.80 -3.04 21.28
C SER A 165 -34.18 -3.82 22.44
N TYR A 166 -32.99 -3.41 22.88
CA TYR A 166 -32.28 -3.96 24.02
C TYR A 166 -31.88 -2.85 24.97
N THR A 167 -31.88 -3.15 26.27
CA THR A 167 -31.35 -2.26 27.31
C THR A 167 -30.06 -2.85 27.84
N ILE A 168 -28.99 -2.07 27.82
CA ILE A 168 -27.69 -2.46 28.38
C ILE A 168 -27.41 -1.66 29.66
N HIS A 169 -27.00 -2.40 30.67
CA HIS A 169 -26.65 -1.90 32.00
C HIS A 169 -25.16 -2.11 32.24
N ALA A 170 -24.46 -1.07 32.68
CA ALA A 170 -23.14 -1.17 33.28
C ALA A 170 -23.21 -0.51 34.67
N ASN A 171 -23.09 -1.31 35.71
CA ASN A 171 -23.22 -0.91 37.10
C ASN A 171 -21.86 -1.05 37.79
N LYS A 172 -21.52 -0.08 38.64
CA LYS A 172 -20.34 -0.15 39.52
C LYS A 172 -18.99 -0.19 38.79
N LEU A 173 -18.92 0.15 37.51
CA LEU A 173 -17.62 0.32 36.84
C LEU A 173 -16.85 1.44 37.54
N LYS A 174 -15.68 1.12 38.10
CA LYS A 174 -14.84 2.08 38.84
C LYS A 174 -13.67 2.59 38.02
N ASP A 175 -13.24 3.81 38.31
CA ASP A 175 -11.89 4.28 37.99
C ASP A 175 -10.87 3.90 39.08
N LEU A 176 -9.61 4.30 38.91
CA LEU A 176 -8.54 4.09 39.91
C LEU A 176 -8.70 4.95 41.18
N SER A 177 -9.63 5.91 41.20
CA SER A 177 -9.93 6.78 42.34
C SER A 177 -11.12 6.27 43.17
N ASP A 178 -11.67 5.09 42.84
CA ASP A 178 -12.91 4.52 43.39
C ASP A 178 -14.20 5.28 43.00
N ASN A 179 -14.14 6.21 42.04
CA ASN A 179 -15.34 6.81 41.50
C ASN A 179 -16.07 5.77 40.65
N SER A 180 -17.36 5.57 40.95
CA SER A 180 -18.20 4.64 40.20
C SER A 180 -19.06 5.36 39.17
N THR A 181 -19.31 4.68 38.06
CA THR A 181 -20.25 5.13 37.04
C THR A 181 -21.33 4.10 36.78
N VAL A 182 -22.45 4.59 36.26
CA VAL A 182 -23.60 3.77 35.84
C VAL A 182 -23.95 4.15 34.41
N LEU A 183 -24.16 3.14 33.58
CA LEU A 183 -24.76 3.29 32.26
C LEU A 183 -26.03 2.45 32.24
N ASP A 184 -27.14 3.07 31.85
CA ASP A 184 -28.38 2.40 31.50
C ASP A 184 -28.86 3.03 30.20
N THR A 185 -28.79 2.29 29.10
CA THR A 185 -29.14 2.81 27.78
C THR A 185 -29.85 1.78 26.92
N THR A 186 -30.86 2.24 26.18
CA THR A 186 -31.62 1.42 25.24
C THR A 186 -31.14 1.68 23.82
N PHE A 187 -31.01 0.62 23.02
CA PHE A 187 -30.63 0.70 21.62
C PHE A 187 -31.39 -0.33 20.78
N ILE A 188 -31.46 -0.07 19.48
CA ILE A 188 -31.97 -1.03 18.50
C ILE A 188 -30.78 -1.63 17.77
N PHE A 189 -30.67 -2.96 17.77
CA PHE A 189 -29.57 -3.62 17.08
C PHE A 189 -29.77 -3.64 15.56
N SER A 190 -28.72 -3.34 14.80
CA SER A 190 -28.69 -3.47 13.35
C SER A 190 -27.32 -3.92 12.86
N ASP A 191 -27.22 -5.14 12.34
CA ASP A 191 -26.01 -5.62 11.67
C ASP A 191 -25.71 -4.90 10.35
N LYS A 192 -26.55 -3.97 9.92
CA LYS A 192 -26.28 -3.08 8.78
C LYS A 192 -25.44 -1.86 9.16
N ASP A 193 -25.02 -1.73 10.40
CA ASP A 193 -24.12 -0.66 10.85
C ASP A 193 -22.65 -0.99 10.55
N ILE A 194 -21.81 0.05 10.56
CA ILE A 194 -20.36 -0.09 10.41
C ILE A 194 -19.73 -0.32 11.79
N TYR A 195 -19.21 -1.52 12.00
CA TYR A 195 -18.56 -1.90 13.26
C TYR A 195 -17.03 -2.02 13.17
N GLY A 196 -16.47 -1.93 11.97
CA GLY A 196 -15.02 -2.14 11.72
C GLY A 196 -14.62 -3.62 11.59
N ASN A 197 -15.59 -4.53 11.55
CA ASN A 197 -15.35 -5.96 11.39
C ASN A 197 -15.18 -6.38 9.93
N VAL A 198 -15.98 -5.76 9.04
CA VAL A 198 -15.98 -6.01 7.60
C VAL A 198 -15.21 -4.90 6.92
N LYS A 199 -14.15 -5.26 6.19
CA LYS A 199 -13.16 -4.34 5.62
C LYS A 199 -13.13 -4.50 4.11
N ALA A 200 -13.03 -3.38 3.42
CA ALA A 200 -12.97 -3.27 1.98
C ALA A 200 -12.06 -2.10 1.60
N ASN A 201 -11.71 -2.01 0.33
CA ASN A 201 -11.17 -0.79 -0.26
C ASN A 201 -12.26 0.30 -0.20
N HIS A 202 -11.98 1.41 0.49
CA HIS A 202 -12.86 2.56 0.74
C HIS A 202 -13.14 3.40 -0.51
N VAL A 203 -12.32 3.25 -1.55
CA VAL A 203 -12.50 3.93 -2.84
C VAL A 203 -13.31 3.02 -3.75
N GLY A 204 -12.78 1.84 -4.07
CA GLY A 204 -13.42 0.97 -5.04
C GLY A 204 -12.53 -0.07 -5.67
N TYR A 205 -13.14 -0.77 -6.63
CA TYR A 205 -12.54 -1.86 -7.38
C TYR A 205 -12.83 -1.74 -8.88
N LEU A 206 -11.95 -2.29 -9.71
CA LEU A 206 -12.23 -2.42 -11.14
C LEU A 206 -13.17 -3.62 -11.38
N PRO A 207 -14.04 -3.56 -12.41
CA PRO A 207 -14.97 -4.64 -12.74
C PRO A 207 -14.29 -6.00 -12.92
N ASP A 208 -13.20 -6.04 -13.68
CA ASP A 208 -12.51 -7.27 -14.09
C ASP A 208 -11.21 -7.55 -13.28
N SER A 209 -11.08 -7.01 -12.06
CA SER A 209 -9.92 -7.27 -11.18
C SER A 209 -10.25 -8.15 -9.97
N PRO A 210 -9.25 -8.67 -9.23
CA PRO A 210 -9.48 -9.23 -7.90
C PRO A 210 -10.19 -8.23 -6.99
N LYS A 211 -11.15 -8.73 -6.21
CA LYS A 211 -11.99 -7.96 -5.28
C LYS A 211 -12.13 -8.73 -3.98
N LEU A 212 -11.28 -8.38 -3.02
CA LEU A 212 -11.10 -9.16 -1.79
C LEU A 212 -11.40 -8.29 -0.57
N GLY A 213 -12.52 -8.54 0.10
CA GLY A 213 -12.79 -8.00 1.42
C GLY A 213 -12.20 -8.88 2.53
N LYS A 214 -12.25 -8.38 3.77
CA LYS A 214 -11.83 -9.11 4.96
C LYS A 214 -12.87 -9.02 6.07
N LEU A 215 -13.01 -10.09 6.84
CA LEU A 215 -13.80 -10.15 8.07
C LEU A 215 -12.89 -10.56 9.24
N GLY A 216 -12.98 -9.82 10.35
CA GLY A 216 -12.23 -10.07 11.57
C GLY A 216 -12.21 -8.86 12.48
N ASN A 217 -11.89 -9.02 13.77
CA ASN A 217 -11.62 -7.90 14.68
C ASN A 217 -10.80 -8.35 15.89
N PHE A 218 -10.10 -7.39 16.50
CA PHE A 218 -9.34 -7.55 17.74
C PHE A 218 -10.14 -6.96 18.91
N LEU A 219 -10.43 -7.78 19.90
CA LEU A 219 -11.23 -7.45 21.08
C LEU A 219 -10.35 -7.21 22.32
N GLY A 220 -9.16 -6.64 22.12
CA GLY A 220 -8.20 -6.45 23.21
C GLY A 220 -7.63 -7.77 23.74
N ASP A 221 -7.50 -7.90 25.05
CA ASP A 221 -7.04 -9.15 25.69
C ASP A 221 -8.06 -10.31 25.62
N ALA A 222 -9.29 -10.08 25.15
CA ALA A 222 -10.16 -11.17 24.74
C ALA A 222 -9.73 -11.81 23.40
N TRP A 223 -8.72 -11.23 22.74
CA TRP A 223 -8.13 -11.63 21.48
C TRP A 223 -9.10 -11.52 20.31
N PHE A 224 -9.30 -12.60 19.56
CA PHE A 224 -10.02 -12.59 18.31
C PHE A 224 -11.52 -12.48 18.55
N MET A 225 -12.20 -11.75 17.67
CA MET A 225 -13.65 -11.86 17.54
C MET A 225 -14.03 -13.34 17.28
N PRO A 226 -15.01 -13.90 18.03
CA PRO A 226 -15.43 -15.28 17.86
C PRO A 226 -16.20 -15.43 16.54
N ILE A 227 -15.59 -16.13 15.60
CA ILE A 227 -16.16 -16.50 14.30
C ILE A 227 -15.87 -18.00 14.09
N ASP A 228 -16.87 -18.75 13.64
CA ASP A 228 -16.71 -20.17 13.33
C ASP A 228 -15.74 -20.34 12.15
N THR A 229 -14.62 -21.03 12.38
CA THR A 229 -13.59 -21.28 11.37
C THR A 229 -13.88 -22.50 10.50
N LEU A 230 -14.79 -23.39 10.95
CA LEU A 230 -15.22 -24.58 10.22
C LEU A 230 -16.40 -24.27 9.31
N ASN A 231 -17.35 -23.44 9.79
CA ASN A 231 -18.49 -22.97 9.02
C ASN A 231 -18.53 -21.43 9.03
N PRO A 232 -17.65 -20.77 8.27
CA PRO A 232 -17.63 -19.31 8.22
C PRO A 232 -18.97 -18.72 7.76
N PRO A 233 -19.38 -17.54 8.25
CA PRO A 233 -20.63 -16.92 7.85
C PRO A 233 -20.61 -16.55 6.36
N PRO A 234 -21.75 -16.62 5.64
CA PRO A 234 -21.84 -16.07 4.29
C PRO A 234 -21.72 -14.55 4.32
N PHE A 235 -21.43 -13.95 3.17
CA PHE A 235 -21.42 -12.50 2.99
C PHE A 235 -22.25 -12.11 1.77
N GLN A 236 -22.65 -10.85 1.74
CA GLN A 236 -23.46 -10.25 0.69
C GLN A 236 -22.81 -8.96 0.21
N LEU A 237 -23.04 -8.64 -1.05
CA LEU A 237 -22.84 -7.29 -1.59
C LEU A 237 -24.21 -6.62 -1.65
N ILE A 238 -24.34 -5.47 -0.99
CA ILE A 238 -25.57 -4.68 -1.00
C ILE A 238 -25.33 -3.35 -1.71
N ASN A 239 -26.31 -2.88 -2.50
CA ASN A 239 -26.29 -1.55 -3.10
C ASN A 239 -26.81 -0.47 -2.12
N ASP A 240 -26.82 0.79 -2.57
CA ASP A 240 -27.31 1.93 -1.78
C ASP A 240 -28.80 1.78 -1.41
N GLU A 241 -29.61 1.12 -2.26
CA GLU A 241 -31.01 0.75 -1.99
C GLU A 241 -31.16 -0.44 -1.02
N GLN A 242 -30.07 -0.93 -0.43
CA GLN A 242 -30.03 -2.04 0.52
C GLN A 242 -30.47 -3.39 -0.07
N GLN A 243 -30.43 -3.53 -1.38
CA GLN A 243 -30.73 -4.76 -2.11
C GLN A 243 -29.47 -5.61 -2.24
N VAL A 244 -29.62 -6.92 -2.03
CA VAL A 244 -28.55 -7.89 -2.24
C VAL A 244 -28.37 -8.11 -3.73
N VAL A 245 -27.19 -7.75 -4.24
CA VAL A 245 -26.83 -7.90 -5.67
C VAL A 245 -25.85 -9.05 -5.92
N PHE A 246 -25.18 -9.52 -4.86
CA PHE A 246 -24.30 -10.67 -4.89
C PHE A 246 -24.27 -11.35 -3.53
N SER A 247 -24.03 -12.65 -3.49
CA SER A 247 -23.83 -13.43 -2.27
C SER A 247 -22.65 -14.38 -2.47
N GLY A 248 -21.83 -14.52 -1.44
CA GLY A 248 -20.68 -15.41 -1.43
C GLY A 248 -20.47 -16.05 -0.07
N ASN A 249 -19.58 -17.04 -0.02
CA ASN A 249 -19.17 -17.68 1.22
C ASN A 249 -17.84 -17.08 1.68
N SER A 250 -17.74 -16.71 2.94
CA SER A 250 -16.44 -16.30 3.49
C SER A 250 -15.54 -17.53 3.66
N LYS A 251 -14.23 -17.31 3.57
CA LYS A 251 -13.22 -18.36 3.75
C LYS A 251 -12.30 -18.01 4.88
N PHE A 252 -12.18 -18.89 5.89
CA PHE A 252 -11.15 -18.72 6.91
C PHE A 252 -9.77 -18.78 6.27
N LEU A 253 -8.98 -17.71 6.44
CA LEU A 253 -7.59 -17.67 5.98
C LEU A 253 -6.65 -18.12 7.09
N LYS A 254 -6.67 -17.40 8.23
CA LYS A 254 -5.64 -17.55 9.26
C LYS A 254 -6.01 -16.88 10.58
N THR A 255 -5.47 -17.40 11.67
CA THR A 255 -5.33 -16.67 12.94
C THR A 255 -4.03 -15.87 12.91
N ASP A 256 -4.13 -14.55 12.85
CA ASP A 256 -3.00 -13.63 12.72
C ASP A 256 -2.81 -12.79 13.98
N SER A 257 -2.42 -13.46 15.07
CA SER A 257 -2.27 -12.86 16.40
C SER A 257 -1.25 -11.73 16.47
N THR A 258 -0.14 -11.87 15.74
CA THR A 258 1.02 -10.97 15.86
C THR A 258 0.85 -9.67 15.08
N PHE A 259 0.19 -9.71 13.92
CA PHE A 259 0.11 -8.55 13.03
C PHE A 259 -1.22 -7.83 13.19
N SER A 260 -2.34 -8.48 12.87
CA SER A 260 -3.67 -7.88 12.96
C SER A 260 -4.36 -8.08 14.32
N GLY A 261 -4.06 -9.18 15.02
CA GLY A 261 -4.77 -9.59 16.23
C GLY A 261 -6.12 -10.26 15.92
N GLU A 262 -6.28 -10.81 14.72
CA GLU A 262 -7.58 -11.26 14.20
C GLU A 262 -7.56 -12.73 13.75
N ARG A 263 -8.70 -13.39 13.82
CA ARG A 263 -9.02 -14.47 12.87
C ARG A 263 -9.53 -13.80 11.61
N VAL A 264 -8.81 -13.97 10.51
CA VAL A 264 -9.09 -13.27 9.25
C VAL A 264 -9.79 -14.22 8.31
N PHE A 265 -10.88 -13.73 7.75
CA PHE A 265 -11.69 -14.40 6.73
C PHE A 265 -11.68 -13.56 5.46
N GLU A 266 -11.61 -14.22 4.31
CA GLU A 266 -11.65 -13.59 3.00
C GLU A 266 -13.08 -13.54 2.46
N LEU A 267 -13.45 -12.39 1.92
CA LEU A 267 -14.70 -12.15 1.23
C LEU A 267 -14.38 -11.90 -0.24
N ASP A 268 -14.35 -12.95 -1.06
CA ASP A 268 -14.00 -12.85 -2.49
C ASP A 268 -15.25 -12.67 -3.35
N PHE A 269 -15.40 -11.49 -3.94
CA PHE A 269 -16.49 -11.13 -4.85
C PHE A 269 -15.94 -10.75 -6.23
N SER A 270 -14.77 -11.27 -6.61
CA SER A 270 -14.11 -10.98 -7.89
C SER A 270 -14.99 -11.30 -9.10
N ALA A 271 -15.90 -12.27 -8.97
CA ALA A 271 -16.84 -12.67 -10.03
C ALA A 271 -17.96 -11.63 -10.30
N PHE A 272 -18.16 -10.64 -9.44
CA PHE A 272 -19.19 -9.61 -9.62
C PHE A 272 -18.60 -8.36 -10.29
N ALA A 273 -19.00 -8.06 -11.53
CA ALA A 273 -18.41 -6.97 -12.32
C ALA A 273 -19.33 -5.76 -12.54
N THR A 274 -20.58 -5.81 -12.07
CA THR A 274 -21.55 -4.73 -12.33
C THR A 274 -21.09 -3.44 -11.66
N ALA A 275 -21.03 -2.36 -12.44
CA ALA A 275 -20.66 -1.05 -11.94
C ALA A 275 -21.74 -0.47 -11.01
N GLY A 276 -21.32 0.20 -9.94
CA GLY A 276 -22.22 0.77 -8.95
C GLY A 276 -21.55 1.03 -7.61
N LYS A 277 -22.32 1.53 -6.64
CA LYS A 277 -21.89 1.73 -5.26
C LYS A 277 -22.40 0.61 -4.38
N TYR A 278 -21.53 0.11 -3.51
CA TYR A 278 -21.81 -1.09 -2.73
C TYR A 278 -21.21 -1.04 -1.33
N HIS A 279 -21.71 -1.95 -0.50
CA HIS A 279 -21.11 -2.36 0.76
C HIS A 279 -20.94 -3.87 0.79
N LEU A 280 -19.86 -4.35 1.40
CA LEU A 280 -19.79 -5.72 1.89
C LEU A 280 -20.56 -5.80 3.20
N PHE A 281 -21.45 -6.78 3.30
CA PHE A 281 -22.28 -7.01 4.47
C PHE A 281 -22.16 -8.46 4.91
N VAL A 282 -22.01 -8.68 6.22
CA VAL A 282 -21.97 -10.00 6.82
C VAL A 282 -23.03 -10.03 7.93
N PRO A 283 -24.11 -10.82 7.78
CA PRO A 283 -25.18 -10.90 8.78
C PRO A 283 -24.64 -11.18 10.19
N GLY A 284 -25.10 -10.39 11.17
CA GLY A 284 -24.63 -10.43 12.55
C GLY A 284 -23.23 -9.83 12.79
N TYR A 285 -22.50 -9.39 11.77
CA TYR A 285 -21.13 -8.86 11.94
C TYR A 285 -20.92 -7.43 11.42
N GLY A 286 -21.90 -6.80 10.79
CA GLY A 286 -21.77 -5.43 10.29
C GLY A 286 -21.62 -5.36 8.78
N ARG A 287 -21.38 -4.13 8.29
CA ARG A 287 -20.96 -3.85 6.92
C ARG A 287 -19.65 -3.06 6.85
N SER A 288 -19.06 -3.01 5.65
CA SER A 288 -17.94 -2.12 5.31
C SER A 288 -18.40 -0.68 5.09
N GLU A 289 -17.43 0.22 4.96
CA GLU A 289 -17.60 1.51 4.28
C GLU A 289 -18.16 1.32 2.86
N ASN A 290 -18.73 2.37 2.26
CA ASN A 290 -19.11 2.31 0.84
C ASN A 290 -17.86 2.27 -0.05
N PHE A 291 -18.02 1.66 -1.22
CA PHE A 291 -17.03 1.67 -2.27
C PHE A 291 -17.72 1.55 -3.63
N THR A 292 -16.99 1.92 -4.69
CA THR A 292 -17.52 1.88 -6.06
C THR A 292 -16.90 0.70 -6.83
N ILE A 293 -17.65 0.03 -7.68
CA ILE A 293 -17.11 -0.79 -8.76
C ILE A 293 -17.27 0.01 -10.05
N SER A 294 -16.17 0.36 -10.70
CA SER A 294 -16.17 1.15 -11.95
C SER A 294 -14.77 1.15 -12.57
N ASP A 295 -14.67 1.42 -13.88
CA ASP A 295 -13.40 1.51 -14.60
C ASP A 295 -12.55 2.74 -14.22
N ASN A 296 -13.15 3.72 -13.54
CA ASN A 296 -12.52 5.01 -13.21
C ASN A 296 -12.29 5.23 -11.70
N VAL A 297 -12.34 4.18 -10.87
CA VAL A 297 -12.19 4.31 -9.41
C VAL A 297 -10.84 4.87 -8.96
N TYR A 298 -9.80 4.84 -9.80
CA TYR A 298 -8.49 5.40 -9.48
C TYR A 298 -8.25 6.80 -10.03
N ASP A 299 -9.20 7.41 -10.75
CA ASP A 299 -9.00 8.71 -11.39
C ASP A 299 -8.83 9.83 -10.35
N GLU A 300 -9.73 9.89 -9.37
CA GLU A 300 -9.65 10.86 -8.25
C GLU A 300 -8.41 10.59 -7.36
N PRO A 301 -8.14 9.35 -6.90
CA PRO A 301 -6.89 9.05 -6.21
C PRO A 301 -5.64 9.46 -6.99
N TYR A 302 -5.60 9.20 -8.30
CA TYR A 302 -4.49 9.57 -9.16
C TYR A 302 -4.34 11.09 -9.26
N PHE A 303 -5.44 11.83 -9.49
CA PHE A 303 -5.42 13.28 -9.55
C PHE A 303 -4.83 13.91 -8.28
N HIS A 304 -5.28 13.46 -7.10
CA HIS A 304 -4.80 13.99 -5.84
C HIS A 304 -3.34 13.60 -5.57
N THR A 305 -2.94 12.37 -5.83
CA THR A 305 -1.56 11.93 -5.57
C THR A 305 -0.57 12.55 -6.55
N ALA A 306 -0.95 12.75 -7.82
CA ALA A 306 -0.12 13.47 -8.81
C ALA A 306 0.20 14.89 -8.34
N ARG A 307 -0.81 15.58 -7.78
CA ARG A 307 -0.66 16.93 -7.25
C ARG A 307 0.05 17.00 -5.90
N ALA A 308 0.22 15.88 -5.20
CA ALA A 308 0.92 15.87 -3.93
C ALA A 308 2.37 16.37 -4.08
N LEU A 309 3.04 16.06 -5.21
CA LEU A 309 4.37 16.60 -5.54
C LEU A 309 4.36 18.11 -5.80
N TYR A 310 3.34 18.63 -6.49
CA TYR A 310 3.16 20.08 -6.65
C TYR A 310 3.10 20.79 -5.30
N PHE A 311 2.44 20.19 -4.29
CA PHE A 311 2.38 20.76 -2.94
C PHE A 311 3.71 20.66 -2.17
N GLN A 312 4.63 19.81 -2.61
CA GLN A 312 6.01 19.75 -2.10
C GLN A 312 6.93 20.77 -2.75
N ARG A 313 6.53 21.54 -3.77
CA ARG A 313 7.43 22.54 -4.39
C ARG A 313 7.90 23.57 -3.36
N THR A 314 9.20 23.92 -3.42
CA THR A 314 9.81 24.94 -2.54
C THR A 314 9.30 26.37 -2.80
N GLU A 315 8.66 26.61 -3.94
CA GLU A 315 8.16 27.92 -4.35
C GLU A 315 6.78 28.25 -3.75
N LYS A 316 6.33 29.47 -4.03
CA LYS A 316 4.97 29.91 -3.70
C LYS A 316 3.97 29.09 -4.49
N LEU A 317 2.93 28.64 -3.80
CA LEU A 317 1.81 27.91 -4.39
C LEU A 317 0.64 28.88 -4.55
N GLU A 318 0.31 29.23 -5.79
CA GLU A 318 -0.72 30.22 -6.10
C GLU A 318 -2.14 29.64 -5.94
N GLY A 319 -3.10 30.47 -5.52
CA GLY A 319 -4.48 30.04 -5.27
C GLY A 319 -5.21 29.43 -6.48
N SER A 320 -4.83 29.81 -7.70
CA SER A 320 -5.40 29.24 -8.93
C SER A 320 -5.15 27.74 -9.07
N SER A 321 -3.98 27.28 -8.64
CA SER A 321 -3.62 25.85 -8.69
C SER A 321 -3.71 25.20 -7.32
N ALA A 322 -3.38 25.89 -6.22
CA ALA A 322 -3.31 25.32 -4.87
C ALA A 322 -4.63 25.40 -4.07
N GLY A 323 -5.60 26.20 -4.51
CA GLY A 323 -6.85 26.41 -3.79
C GLY A 323 -6.63 26.89 -2.35
N SER A 324 -7.30 26.26 -1.39
CA SER A 324 -7.18 26.60 0.03
C SER A 324 -5.80 26.32 0.62
N TRP A 325 -4.95 25.53 -0.04
CA TRP A 325 -3.59 25.20 0.40
C TRP A 325 -2.53 26.14 -0.20
N ALA A 326 -2.96 27.26 -0.80
CA ALA A 326 -2.04 28.31 -1.22
C ALA A 326 -1.16 28.78 -0.06
N ARG A 327 0.14 28.91 -0.32
CA ARG A 327 1.15 29.29 0.69
C ARG A 327 2.34 29.96 0.02
N ASP A 328 3.05 30.77 0.80
CA ASP A 328 4.37 31.25 0.41
C ASP A 328 5.39 30.10 0.37
N GLY A 329 6.42 30.25 -0.47
CA GLY A 329 7.54 29.34 -0.59
C GLY A 329 8.67 29.67 0.39
N LEU A 330 9.73 28.87 0.38
CA LEU A 330 10.93 29.16 1.19
C LEU A 330 11.47 30.57 0.87
N PRO A 331 11.76 31.42 1.89
CA PRO A 331 12.23 32.78 1.65
C PRO A 331 13.59 32.83 0.92
N SER A 332 14.49 31.90 1.25
CA SER A 332 15.81 31.84 0.62
C SER A 332 15.81 30.94 -0.61
N LYS A 333 16.24 31.50 -1.75
CA LYS A 333 16.54 30.76 -2.99
C LYS A 333 18.02 30.38 -3.14
N THR A 334 18.81 30.63 -2.09
CA THR A 334 20.24 30.29 -2.01
C THR A 334 20.52 29.45 -0.78
N ALA A 335 21.58 28.65 -0.81
CA ALA A 335 22.06 27.94 0.36
C ALA A 335 23.57 28.12 0.53
N GLU A 336 24.01 28.10 1.77
CA GLU A 336 25.39 28.31 2.16
C GLU A 336 26.18 26.99 2.12
N ILE A 337 27.39 27.02 1.56
CA ILE A 337 28.31 25.89 1.63
C ILE A 337 28.72 25.68 3.09
N HIS A 338 28.39 24.51 3.64
CA HIS A 338 28.71 24.19 5.02
C HIS A 338 30.22 24.00 5.24
N SER A 339 30.71 24.30 6.44
CA SER A 339 32.13 24.17 6.80
C SER A 339 32.66 22.73 6.73
N SER A 340 31.77 21.73 6.79
CA SER A 340 32.16 20.32 6.67
C SER A 340 32.76 19.94 5.33
N HIS A 341 32.58 20.75 4.27
CA HIS A 341 33.17 20.46 2.96
C HIS A 341 34.69 20.36 3.03
N THR A 342 35.36 21.14 3.90
CA THR A 342 36.82 21.07 4.06
C THR A 342 37.32 19.79 4.71
N LEU A 343 36.42 18.99 5.29
CA LEU A 343 36.71 17.68 5.88
C LEU A 343 36.52 16.54 4.87
N SER A 344 35.97 16.84 3.70
CA SER A 344 35.65 15.85 2.67
C SER A 344 36.88 15.51 1.83
N ASP A 345 37.11 14.22 1.60
CA ASP A 345 38.15 13.73 0.67
C ASP A 345 37.84 14.11 -0.80
N LEU A 346 36.62 14.58 -1.10
CA LEU A 346 36.17 15.03 -2.42
C LEU A 346 36.30 16.56 -2.63
N ASN A 347 36.70 17.30 -1.60
CA ASN A 347 36.87 18.75 -1.70
C ASN A 347 38.16 19.12 -2.45
N ASN A 348 38.07 20.10 -3.35
CA ASN A 348 39.20 20.57 -4.15
C ASN A 348 39.18 22.08 -4.42
N ALA A 349 40.19 22.57 -5.15
CA ALA A 349 40.38 24.00 -5.39
C ALA A 349 39.32 24.68 -6.27
N THR A 350 38.48 23.91 -6.97
CA THR A 350 37.38 24.45 -7.79
C THR A 350 36.06 24.54 -7.04
N ASP A 351 35.98 23.98 -5.83
CA ASP A 351 34.80 24.05 -5.00
C ASP A 351 34.57 25.46 -4.45
N TYR A 352 33.30 25.80 -4.24
CA TYR A 352 32.91 27.01 -3.54
C TYR A 352 33.41 26.96 -2.09
N ALA A 353 34.00 28.05 -1.60
CA ALA A 353 34.49 28.12 -0.23
C ALA A 353 33.33 28.03 0.79
N PRO A 354 33.53 27.41 1.97
CA PRO A 354 32.56 27.47 3.05
C PRO A 354 32.09 28.90 3.36
N GLY A 355 30.80 29.06 3.64
CA GLY A 355 30.17 30.38 3.80
C GLY A 355 29.70 31.02 2.49
N THR A 356 30.11 30.48 1.33
CA THR A 356 29.60 30.95 0.03
C THR A 356 28.13 30.57 -0.13
N LYS A 357 27.29 31.54 -0.49
CA LYS A 357 25.89 31.28 -0.84
C LYS A 357 25.77 31.00 -2.34
N ILE A 358 25.23 29.84 -2.69
CA ILE A 358 25.01 29.43 -4.07
C ILE A 358 23.52 29.30 -4.39
N PRO A 359 23.09 29.55 -5.64
CA PRO A 359 21.69 29.37 -6.04
C PRO A 359 21.21 27.93 -5.82
N MET A 360 20.06 27.79 -5.16
CA MET A 360 19.35 26.53 -4.92
C MET A 360 17.83 26.69 -5.13
N PRO A 361 17.40 27.15 -6.33
CA PRO A 361 15.99 27.30 -6.64
C PRO A 361 15.29 25.94 -6.82
N LYS A 362 13.97 25.95 -6.90
CA LYS A 362 13.12 24.80 -7.27
C LYS A 362 13.29 23.57 -6.36
N GLY A 363 12.83 22.42 -6.81
CA GLY A 363 12.89 21.14 -6.10
C GLY A 363 11.79 20.93 -5.07
N TRP A 364 11.54 19.67 -4.74
CA TRP A 364 10.52 19.25 -3.78
C TRP A 364 11.09 19.14 -2.38
N LEU A 365 10.39 19.71 -1.41
CA LEU A 365 10.53 19.37 0.00
C LEU A 365 10.39 17.84 0.11
N ASP A 366 11.38 17.16 0.68
CA ASP A 366 11.51 15.71 0.59
C ASP A 366 10.37 14.97 1.30
N ALA A 367 9.95 15.52 2.43
CA ALA A 367 9.06 14.86 3.36
C ALA A 367 8.20 15.90 4.10
N GLY A 368 7.98 15.67 5.40
CA GLY A 368 7.35 16.63 6.28
C GLY A 368 8.18 17.89 6.51
N ASP A 369 9.51 17.79 6.41
CA ASP A 369 10.49 18.87 6.58
C ASP A 369 10.86 19.56 5.26
N TYR A 370 11.78 20.53 5.31
CA TYR A 370 12.17 21.34 4.14
C TYR A 370 13.50 20.92 3.50
N GLY A 371 14.08 19.80 3.94
CA GLY A 371 15.24 19.21 3.29
C GLY A 371 14.95 18.77 1.87
N ARG A 372 15.97 18.82 1.02
CA ARG A 372 16.00 18.26 -0.34
C ARG A 372 17.22 17.37 -0.47
N TYR A 373 17.04 16.12 -0.88
CA TYR A 373 18.07 15.08 -0.83
C TYR A 373 18.21 14.41 -2.20
N VAL A 374 19.43 14.34 -2.73
CA VAL A 374 19.68 13.69 -4.03
C VAL A 374 19.25 12.21 -4.04
N PRO A 375 19.45 11.40 -2.97
CA PRO A 375 19.04 10.00 -2.98
C PRO A 375 17.55 9.78 -3.23
N THR A 376 16.69 10.51 -2.53
CA THR A 376 15.23 10.37 -2.64
C THR A 376 14.68 11.01 -3.91
N ALA A 377 15.26 12.13 -4.35
CA ALA A 377 14.98 12.76 -5.63
C ALA A 377 15.27 11.84 -6.81
N ALA A 378 16.47 11.28 -6.88
CA ALA A 378 16.86 10.37 -7.97
C ALA A 378 16.01 9.09 -7.97
N SER A 379 15.66 8.56 -6.80
CA SER A 379 14.74 7.43 -6.67
C SER A 379 13.34 7.77 -7.19
N THR A 380 12.82 8.94 -6.84
CA THR A 380 11.53 9.46 -7.35
C THR A 380 11.54 9.62 -8.87
N MET A 381 12.61 10.19 -9.42
CA MET A 381 12.78 10.33 -10.87
C MET A 381 12.85 8.97 -11.56
N PHE A 382 13.55 7.98 -10.98
CA PHE A 382 13.55 6.62 -11.52
C PHE A 382 12.13 6.07 -11.67
N ILE A 383 11.33 6.16 -10.61
CA ILE A 383 9.96 5.62 -10.57
C ILE A 383 9.10 6.30 -11.64
N LEU A 384 9.06 7.63 -11.66
CA LEU A 384 8.14 8.39 -12.50
C LEU A 384 8.56 8.41 -13.97
N PHE A 385 9.86 8.50 -14.29
CA PHE A 385 10.30 8.34 -15.68
C PHE A 385 10.09 6.90 -16.17
N THR A 386 10.32 5.89 -15.32
CA THR A 386 10.02 4.50 -15.71
C THR A 386 8.53 4.30 -15.98
N ALA A 387 7.66 4.86 -15.13
CA ALA A 387 6.22 4.85 -15.35
C ALA A 387 5.84 5.53 -16.69
N PHE A 388 6.40 6.71 -16.95
CA PHE A 388 6.20 7.43 -18.20
C PHE A 388 6.69 6.64 -19.42
N GLU A 389 7.84 5.97 -19.33
CA GLU A 389 8.36 5.13 -20.42
C GLU A 389 7.49 3.89 -20.69
N LEU A 390 6.94 3.27 -19.65
CA LEU A 390 6.13 2.07 -19.78
C LEU A 390 4.70 2.35 -20.28
N TYR A 391 4.08 3.44 -19.82
CA TYR A 391 2.68 3.77 -20.12
C TYR A 391 2.47 5.28 -20.28
N PRO A 392 3.13 5.93 -21.26
CA PRO A 392 3.13 7.40 -21.43
C PRO A 392 1.74 7.98 -21.63
N LYS A 393 0.82 7.19 -22.22
CA LYS A 393 -0.57 7.60 -22.41
C LYS A 393 -1.27 7.92 -21.09
N LYS A 394 -0.84 7.39 -19.94
CA LYS A 394 -1.49 7.68 -18.64
C LYS A 394 -1.16 9.07 -18.08
N PHE A 395 -0.29 9.82 -18.76
CA PHE A 395 0.18 11.13 -18.32
C PHE A 395 -0.14 12.19 -19.39
N PRO A 396 -1.41 12.60 -19.53
CA PRO A 396 -1.77 13.71 -20.40
C PRO A 396 -1.31 15.07 -19.83
N ASP A 397 -1.19 16.04 -20.71
CA ASP A 397 -1.14 17.46 -20.38
C ASP A 397 -2.50 17.92 -19.83
N GLY A 398 -2.50 18.90 -18.94
CA GLY A 398 -3.71 19.55 -18.39
C GLY A 398 -4.40 18.80 -17.24
N PHE A 399 -3.97 17.56 -16.92
CA PHE A 399 -4.68 16.71 -15.95
C PHE A 399 -4.47 17.09 -14.49
N SER A 400 -3.25 17.45 -14.10
CA SER A 400 -2.89 17.72 -12.70
C SER A 400 -3.25 19.16 -12.29
N ASN A 401 -3.56 20.05 -13.24
CA ASN A 401 -3.89 21.46 -12.98
C ASN A 401 -2.79 22.14 -12.12
N ILE A 402 -1.56 22.04 -12.61
CA ILE A 402 -0.38 22.73 -12.09
C ILE A 402 -0.14 23.99 -12.93
N PRO A 403 0.73 24.92 -12.50
CA PRO A 403 0.97 26.17 -13.25
C PRO A 403 1.42 25.95 -14.69
N GLU A 404 2.08 24.84 -14.97
CA GLU A 404 2.59 24.47 -16.29
C GLU A 404 1.57 23.76 -17.18
N SER A 405 0.41 23.35 -16.66
CA SER A 405 -0.65 22.67 -17.43
C SER A 405 -1.06 23.46 -18.68
N ASP A 406 -1.40 22.72 -19.74
CA ASP A 406 -1.78 23.20 -21.08
C ASP A 406 -0.62 23.81 -21.90
N ASN A 407 0.62 23.38 -21.64
CA ASN A 407 1.83 23.85 -22.34
C ASN A 407 2.31 22.90 -23.48
N ASN A 408 1.56 21.83 -23.77
CA ASN A 408 1.89 20.71 -24.67
C ASN A 408 2.99 19.76 -24.16
N ILE A 409 3.27 19.77 -22.86
CA ILE A 409 4.13 18.83 -22.16
C ILE A 409 3.24 18.08 -21.16
N PRO A 410 3.34 16.75 -21.06
CA PRO A 410 2.69 16.01 -19.99
C PRO A 410 2.94 16.64 -18.62
N ASP A 411 1.90 16.89 -17.84
CA ASP A 411 2.02 17.52 -16.50
C ASP A 411 3.02 16.78 -15.59
N LEU A 412 3.11 15.44 -15.72
CA LEU A 412 4.10 14.65 -15.00
C LEU A 412 5.54 15.07 -15.34
N LEU A 413 5.81 15.33 -16.62
CA LEU A 413 7.12 15.78 -17.08
C LEU A 413 7.41 17.22 -16.62
N ASP A 414 6.42 18.10 -16.56
CA ASP A 414 6.60 19.43 -15.98
C ASP A 414 6.94 19.37 -14.49
N GLU A 415 6.26 18.51 -13.73
CA GLU A 415 6.58 18.29 -12.33
C GLU A 415 8.00 17.71 -12.18
N LEU A 416 8.38 16.73 -13.01
CA LEU A 416 9.76 16.18 -13.02
C LEU A 416 10.81 17.21 -13.46
N ARG A 417 10.46 18.16 -14.32
CA ARG A 417 11.34 19.27 -14.72
C ARG A 417 11.64 20.17 -13.52
N PHE A 418 10.65 20.41 -12.66
CA PHE A 418 10.81 21.20 -11.44
C PHE A 418 11.90 20.63 -10.51
N GLU A 419 11.93 19.30 -10.35
CA GLU A 419 12.97 18.63 -9.57
C GLU A 419 14.31 18.57 -10.31
N THR A 420 14.27 18.27 -11.61
CA THR A 420 15.46 18.22 -12.47
C THR A 420 16.22 19.56 -12.43
N ASP A 421 15.50 20.69 -12.43
CA ASP A 421 16.10 22.01 -12.33
C ASP A 421 16.82 22.26 -11.01
N TRP A 422 16.30 21.77 -9.89
CA TRP A 422 17.02 21.81 -8.62
C TRP A 422 18.27 20.91 -8.65
N LEU A 423 18.16 19.68 -9.13
CA LEU A 423 19.30 18.76 -9.21
C LEU A 423 20.45 19.34 -10.04
N LYS A 424 20.16 20.04 -11.14
CA LYS A 424 21.19 20.71 -11.95
C LYS A 424 22.02 21.72 -11.15
N HIS A 425 21.42 22.37 -10.15
CA HIS A 425 22.12 23.25 -9.22
C HIS A 425 22.92 22.51 -8.14
N MET A 426 22.65 21.23 -7.90
CA MET A 426 23.39 20.39 -6.96
C MET A 426 24.75 19.91 -7.52
N GLN A 427 25.00 20.04 -8.83
CA GLN A 427 26.28 19.70 -9.43
C GLN A 427 27.32 20.82 -9.20
N ALA A 428 28.43 20.45 -8.58
CA ALA A 428 29.58 21.31 -8.33
C ALA A 428 30.39 21.60 -9.61
N PRO A 429 31.28 22.61 -9.61
CA PRO A 429 32.06 23.00 -10.79
C PRO A 429 32.91 21.89 -11.41
N ASP A 430 33.40 20.93 -10.62
CA ASP A 430 34.19 19.78 -11.08
C ASP A 430 33.35 18.59 -11.60
N GLY A 431 32.02 18.65 -11.45
CA GLY A 431 31.10 17.58 -11.86
C GLY A 431 30.60 16.68 -10.73
N GLY A 432 31.22 16.72 -9.54
CA GLY A 432 30.71 16.03 -8.37
C GLY A 432 29.39 16.65 -7.89
N VAL A 433 28.59 15.92 -7.14
CA VAL A 433 27.23 16.35 -6.75
C VAL A 433 27.09 16.40 -5.24
N TYR A 434 26.61 17.53 -4.74
CA TYR A 434 26.30 17.74 -3.32
C TYR A 434 25.20 16.77 -2.86
N PHE A 435 25.27 16.33 -1.62
CA PHE A 435 24.35 15.31 -1.11
C PHE A 435 22.92 15.82 -0.87
N ARG A 436 22.81 17.00 -0.25
CA ARG A 436 21.54 17.59 0.18
C ARG A 436 21.64 19.09 0.38
N VAL A 437 20.48 19.74 0.39
CA VAL A 437 20.31 21.10 0.93
C VAL A 437 19.22 21.08 2.00
N THR A 438 19.53 21.54 3.20
CA THR A 438 18.61 21.49 4.34
C THR A 438 18.72 22.75 5.18
N PRO A 439 17.67 23.15 5.91
CA PRO A 439 17.82 24.11 7.00
C PRO A 439 18.81 23.60 8.07
N ALA A 440 19.38 24.52 8.84
CA ALA A 440 20.32 24.19 9.92
C ALA A 440 19.71 23.28 11.00
N LEU A 441 18.43 23.49 11.30
CA LEU A 441 17.64 22.76 12.29
C LEU A 441 16.40 22.17 11.62
N TRP A 442 15.76 21.19 12.26
CA TRP A 442 14.49 20.65 11.77
C TRP A 442 13.44 21.76 11.66
N SER A 443 12.79 21.83 10.50
CA SER A 443 11.82 22.86 10.16
C SER A 443 10.59 22.85 11.07
N SER A 444 9.96 24.03 11.20
CA SER A 444 8.66 24.21 11.83
C SER A 444 7.91 25.38 11.17
N GLY A 445 6.59 25.44 11.34
CA GLY A 445 5.76 26.47 10.69
C GLY A 445 5.41 26.12 9.23
N LEU A 446 4.93 27.08 8.45
CA LEU A 446 4.77 26.95 6.99
C LEU A 446 6.11 27.24 6.27
N PRO A 447 6.31 26.81 5.01
CA PRO A 447 7.56 27.05 4.28
C PRO A 447 7.99 28.53 4.22
N GLY A 448 7.04 29.46 4.01
CA GLY A 448 7.32 30.90 4.05
C GLY A 448 7.72 31.47 5.41
N GLU A 449 7.56 30.71 6.49
CA GLU A 449 7.93 31.08 7.85
C GLU A 449 9.35 30.58 8.23
N GLU A 450 10.07 29.89 7.33
CA GLU A 450 11.42 29.37 7.60
C GLU A 450 12.45 30.50 7.74
N THR A 451 13.11 30.54 8.90
CA THR A 451 14.13 31.56 9.22
C THR A 451 15.54 31.00 9.33
N ASN A 452 15.71 29.68 9.39
CA ASN A 452 17.03 29.08 9.51
C ASN A 452 17.81 29.20 8.19
N PRO A 453 19.14 29.36 8.24
CA PRO A 453 19.96 29.30 7.03
C PRO A 453 19.85 27.89 6.41
N LEU A 454 19.81 27.87 5.07
CA LEU A 454 19.93 26.63 4.30
C LEU A 454 21.40 26.31 4.08
N TYR A 455 21.79 25.06 4.32
CA TYR A 455 23.14 24.56 4.11
C TYR A 455 23.18 23.50 3.03
N VAL A 456 24.19 23.60 2.17
CA VAL A 456 24.58 22.57 1.20
C VAL A 456 25.58 21.64 1.88
N SER A 457 25.28 20.35 1.94
CA SER A 457 26.21 19.34 2.47
C SER A 457 27.27 18.95 1.42
N GLU A 458 28.31 18.25 1.86
CA GLU A 458 29.43 17.84 1.00
C GLU A 458 29.00 16.96 -0.19
N LYS A 459 29.87 16.87 -1.20
CA LYS A 459 29.67 15.99 -2.36
C LYS A 459 29.80 14.53 -1.94
N THR A 460 29.10 13.63 -2.64
CA THR A 460 29.35 12.19 -2.53
C THR A 460 29.39 11.52 -3.90
N THR A 461 30.16 10.43 -4.02
CA THR A 461 30.17 9.62 -5.25
C THR A 461 28.83 8.95 -5.47
N GLN A 462 28.11 8.55 -4.41
CA GLN A 462 26.74 8.03 -4.48
C GLN A 462 25.78 9.04 -5.12
N SER A 463 25.75 10.28 -4.61
CA SER A 463 24.89 11.35 -5.16
C SER A 463 25.27 11.67 -6.59
N THR A 464 26.56 11.66 -6.91
CA THR A 464 27.06 11.94 -8.26
C THR A 464 26.61 10.86 -9.25
N ALA A 465 26.64 9.59 -8.87
CA ALA A 465 26.16 8.49 -9.70
C ALA A 465 24.63 8.50 -9.87
N MET A 466 23.88 8.70 -8.77
CA MET A 466 22.43 8.82 -8.84
C MET A 466 21.98 10.02 -9.69
N PHE A 467 22.67 11.15 -9.58
CA PHE A 467 22.44 12.31 -10.43
C PHE A 467 22.73 12.02 -11.90
N ALA A 468 23.86 11.34 -12.21
CA ALA A 468 24.18 10.98 -13.59
C ALA A 468 23.09 10.09 -14.21
N ALA A 469 22.58 9.12 -13.44
CA ALA A 469 21.44 8.29 -13.85
C ALA A 469 20.19 9.13 -14.10
N ALA A 470 19.78 9.96 -13.13
CA ALA A 470 18.60 10.81 -13.21
C ALA A 470 18.64 11.80 -14.39
N MET A 471 19.79 12.43 -14.63
CA MET A 471 19.99 13.35 -15.76
C MET A 471 19.98 12.63 -17.12
N ALA A 472 20.49 11.40 -17.20
CA ALA A 472 20.39 10.58 -18.40
C ALA A 472 18.93 10.19 -18.70
N MET A 473 18.16 9.82 -17.68
CA MET A 473 16.72 9.60 -17.82
C MET A 473 15.98 10.87 -18.27
N ALA A 474 16.30 12.03 -17.68
CA ALA A 474 15.73 13.32 -18.09
C ALA A 474 16.03 13.61 -19.57
N TYR A 475 17.27 13.39 -20.04
CA TYR A 475 17.58 13.52 -21.46
C TYR A 475 16.61 12.72 -22.33
N ARG A 476 16.41 11.42 -22.05
CA ARG A 476 15.53 10.58 -22.89
C ARG A 476 14.10 11.08 -22.92
N ASN A 477 13.57 11.45 -21.75
CA ASN A 477 12.16 11.74 -21.58
C ASN A 477 11.78 13.16 -22.04
N PHE A 478 12.72 14.12 -21.99
CA PHE A 478 12.49 15.48 -22.50
C PHE A 478 12.91 15.68 -23.96
N LYS A 479 13.67 14.75 -24.57
CA LYS A 479 14.24 14.92 -25.93
C LYS A 479 13.22 15.32 -27.00
N THR A 480 11.99 14.82 -26.90
CA THR A 480 10.92 15.08 -27.86
C THR A 480 10.12 16.35 -27.57
N TYR A 481 10.27 16.93 -26.39
CA TYR A 481 9.51 18.10 -25.93
C TYR A 481 10.39 19.37 -25.86
N ASP A 482 11.62 19.24 -25.37
CA ASP A 482 12.59 20.33 -25.23
C ASP A 482 14.02 19.78 -25.41
N LEU A 483 14.45 19.69 -26.68
CA LEU A 483 15.75 19.13 -27.04
C LEU A 483 16.94 19.90 -26.44
N PRO A 484 16.99 21.25 -26.46
CA PRO A 484 18.06 21.99 -25.78
C PRO A 484 18.16 21.67 -24.29
N TYR A 485 17.03 21.61 -23.59
CA TYR A 485 16.99 21.23 -22.18
C TYR A 485 17.50 19.81 -21.95
N ALA A 486 17.00 18.85 -22.74
CA ALA A 486 17.42 17.46 -22.69
C ALA A 486 18.95 17.33 -22.87
N ASN A 487 19.52 17.98 -23.90
CA ASN A 487 20.96 17.96 -24.14
C ASN A 487 21.76 18.52 -22.94
N ALA A 488 21.28 19.60 -22.31
CA ALA A 488 21.90 20.16 -21.12
C ALA A 488 21.86 19.19 -19.92
N CYS A 489 20.82 18.37 -19.78
CA CYS A 489 20.79 17.28 -18.80
C CYS A 489 21.84 16.22 -19.14
N LEU A 490 21.92 15.78 -20.41
CA LEU A 490 22.90 14.78 -20.83
C LEU A 490 24.35 15.25 -20.61
N ASP A 491 24.66 16.51 -20.89
CA ASP A 491 26.00 17.05 -20.69
C ASP A 491 26.41 17.04 -19.20
N GLN A 492 25.48 17.35 -18.30
CA GLN A 492 25.71 17.25 -16.86
C GLN A 492 25.83 15.80 -16.39
N ALA A 493 25.05 14.88 -16.96
CA ALA A 493 25.19 13.44 -16.69
C ALA A 493 26.61 12.94 -17.06
N LYS A 494 27.10 13.35 -18.24
CA LYS A 494 28.46 13.02 -18.71
C LYS A 494 29.54 13.63 -17.81
N LYS A 495 29.35 14.88 -17.38
CA LYS A 495 30.27 15.56 -16.47
C LYS A 495 30.35 14.86 -15.10
N ALA A 496 29.21 14.43 -14.56
CA ALA A 496 29.15 13.61 -13.35
C ALA A 496 29.84 12.26 -13.53
N TRP A 497 29.67 11.61 -14.68
CA TRP A 497 30.40 10.38 -15.00
C TRP A 497 31.91 10.58 -15.05
N THR A 498 32.39 11.68 -15.66
CA THR A 498 33.81 12.02 -15.68
C THR A 498 34.37 12.23 -14.27
N PHE A 499 33.62 12.89 -13.38
CA PHE A 499 33.99 12.99 -11.97
C PHE A 499 34.12 11.60 -11.32
N LEU A 500 33.15 10.71 -11.53
CA LEU A 500 33.19 9.35 -10.98
C LEU A 500 34.40 8.54 -11.47
N GLN A 501 34.84 8.74 -12.71
CA GLN A 501 36.05 8.11 -13.25
C GLN A 501 37.33 8.63 -12.57
N ALA A 502 37.38 9.91 -12.20
CA ALA A 502 38.50 10.49 -11.45
C ALA A 502 38.50 10.08 -9.96
N HIS A 503 37.37 9.65 -9.43
CA HIS A 503 37.19 9.25 -8.03
C HIS A 503 36.67 7.80 -7.94
N PRO A 504 37.53 6.78 -8.15
CA PRO A 504 37.09 5.38 -8.29
C PRO A 504 36.67 4.70 -6.98
N ALA A 505 37.02 5.27 -5.82
CA ALA A 505 36.61 4.76 -4.51
C ALA A 505 35.30 5.43 -4.05
N ALA A 506 34.44 4.66 -3.38
CA ALA A 506 33.24 5.21 -2.76
C ALA A 506 33.60 6.22 -1.66
N SER A 507 32.91 7.36 -1.65
CA SER A 507 33.02 8.30 -0.54
C SER A 507 32.36 7.75 0.74
N LYS A 508 32.79 8.29 1.88
CA LYS A 508 32.15 8.01 3.17
C LYS A 508 30.71 8.55 3.18
N PRO A 509 29.78 7.92 3.93
CA PRO A 509 28.47 8.51 4.18
C PRO A 509 28.61 9.90 4.80
N VAL A 510 27.71 10.81 4.41
CA VAL A 510 27.69 12.18 4.92
C VAL A 510 27.32 12.20 6.40
N ASP A 511 28.21 12.76 7.22
CA ASP A 511 27.98 13.03 8.64
C ASP A 511 28.34 14.49 8.96
N VAL A 512 27.35 15.38 8.79
CA VAL A 512 27.54 16.81 9.01
C VAL A 512 27.08 17.21 10.40
N LYS A 513 28.05 17.40 11.30
CA LYS A 513 27.79 17.95 12.64
C LYS A 513 27.17 19.34 12.54
N GLY A 514 26.17 19.60 13.38
CA GLY A 514 25.50 20.91 13.46
C GLY A 514 24.36 21.12 12.46
N ILE A 515 24.05 20.13 11.61
CA ILE A 515 22.86 20.12 10.76
C ILE A 515 21.89 19.03 11.24
N ALA A 516 20.65 19.42 11.53
CA ALA A 516 19.59 18.46 11.84
C ALA A 516 18.84 18.07 10.56
N ALA A 517 19.13 16.88 10.03
CA ALA A 517 18.59 16.43 8.75
C ALA A 517 18.64 14.90 8.59
N GLY A 518 17.80 14.35 7.71
CA GLY A 518 17.75 12.92 7.38
C GLY A 518 19.12 12.39 6.91
N PRO A 519 19.64 11.29 7.47
CA PRO A 519 21.03 10.89 7.24
C PRO A 519 21.27 10.18 5.91
N TYR A 520 20.27 9.50 5.34
CA TYR A 520 20.34 8.66 4.13
C TYR A 520 21.72 8.01 3.87
N PRO A 521 22.25 7.23 4.84
CA PRO A 521 23.62 6.77 4.78
C PRO A 521 23.77 5.64 3.76
N ASP A 522 24.74 5.78 2.86
CA ASP A 522 25.13 4.70 1.96
C ASP A 522 26.66 4.53 1.98
N LYS A 523 27.10 3.29 2.20
CA LYS A 523 28.50 2.95 2.48
C LYS A 523 29.27 2.51 1.25
N GLU A 524 28.58 2.22 0.16
CA GLU A 524 29.19 1.81 -1.10
C GLU A 524 28.59 2.62 -2.26
N ASP A 525 29.08 2.42 -3.48
CA ASP A 525 28.52 3.09 -4.66
C ASP A 525 28.52 2.25 -5.95
N ARG A 526 28.79 0.93 -5.86
CA ARG A 526 29.00 0.10 -7.07
C ARG A 526 27.71 -0.02 -7.88
N ASP A 527 26.58 -0.18 -7.21
CA ASP A 527 25.28 -0.27 -7.86
C ASP A 527 24.75 1.10 -8.30
N ASN A 528 25.06 2.20 -7.60
CA ASN A 528 24.82 3.55 -8.11
C ASN A 528 25.58 3.78 -9.43
N ARG A 529 26.86 3.37 -9.51
CA ARG A 529 27.68 3.50 -10.71
C ARG A 529 27.21 2.62 -11.86
N ALA A 530 26.84 1.37 -11.58
CA ALA A 530 26.22 0.51 -12.58
C ALA A 530 24.91 1.12 -13.10
N TRP A 531 24.10 1.70 -12.21
CA TRP A 531 22.87 2.37 -12.63
C TRP A 531 23.13 3.58 -13.53
N ALA A 532 24.07 4.45 -13.15
CA ALA A 532 24.49 5.58 -13.97
C ALA A 532 24.98 5.15 -15.36
N ALA A 533 25.86 4.14 -15.43
CA ALA A 533 26.37 3.61 -16.70
C ALA A 533 25.25 3.01 -17.56
N ALA A 534 24.34 2.25 -16.96
CA ALA A 534 23.21 1.65 -17.68
C ALA A 534 22.24 2.70 -18.23
N GLU A 535 21.94 3.76 -17.47
CA GLU A 535 21.07 4.84 -17.95
C GLU A 535 21.76 5.68 -19.02
N LEU A 536 23.07 5.97 -18.88
CA LEU A 536 23.85 6.63 -19.92
C LEU A 536 23.87 5.80 -21.21
N TYR A 537 24.04 4.48 -21.11
CA TYR A 537 23.96 3.58 -22.26
C TYR A 537 22.57 3.58 -22.90
N LYS A 538 21.51 3.37 -22.10
CA LYS A 538 20.10 3.40 -22.56
C LYS A 538 19.75 4.73 -23.25
N SER A 539 20.41 5.81 -22.85
CA SER A 539 20.15 7.15 -23.38
C SER A 539 20.94 7.48 -24.64
N THR A 540 22.13 6.89 -24.83
CA THR A 540 23.07 7.32 -25.87
C THR A 540 23.44 6.25 -26.89
N GLY A 541 23.38 4.97 -26.51
CA GLY A 541 23.93 3.87 -27.30
C GLY A 541 25.45 3.88 -27.40
N ASP A 542 26.15 4.72 -26.62
CA ASP A 542 27.61 4.79 -26.64
C ASP A 542 28.21 3.58 -25.92
N GLU A 543 28.90 2.74 -26.69
CA GLU A 543 29.47 1.45 -26.26
C GLU A 543 30.45 1.57 -25.08
N LYS A 544 31.02 2.75 -24.81
CA LYS A 544 31.84 2.93 -23.60
C LYS A 544 31.01 2.75 -22.32
N TYR A 545 29.76 3.21 -22.31
CA TYR A 545 28.88 3.08 -21.14
C TYR A 545 28.36 1.65 -20.98
N HIS A 546 28.22 0.92 -22.10
CA HIS A 546 27.97 -0.52 -22.07
C HIS A 546 29.12 -1.25 -21.38
N ALA A 547 30.36 -1.00 -21.79
CA ALA A 547 31.54 -1.60 -21.17
C ALA A 547 31.68 -1.21 -19.69
N ASP A 548 31.43 0.06 -19.35
CA ASP A 548 31.43 0.54 -17.97
C ASP A 548 30.34 -0.15 -17.12
N PHE A 549 29.12 -0.31 -17.65
CA PHE A 549 28.06 -1.04 -16.98
C PHE A 549 28.51 -2.47 -16.65
N LEU A 550 29.03 -3.22 -17.62
CA LEU A 550 29.50 -4.59 -17.40
C LEU A 550 30.60 -4.66 -16.33
N ASN A 551 31.48 -3.66 -16.29
CA ASN A 551 32.57 -3.58 -15.32
C ASN A 551 32.09 -3.31 -13.89
N TRP A 552 31.04 -2.51 -13.70
CA TRP A 552 30.46 -2.27 -12.39
C TRP A 552 29.50 -3.39 -11.99
N TYR A 553 28.67 -3.87 -12.93
CA TYR A 553 27.67 -4.89 -12.70
C TYR A 553 28.30 -6.16 -12.11
N LYS A 554 29.43 -6.64 -12.69
CA LYS A 554 30.16 -7.82 -12.19
C LYS A 554 30.67 -7.69 -10.74
N LEU A 555 30.73 -6.48 -10.17
CA LEU A 555 31.20 -6.23 -8.80
C LEU A 555 30.05 -6.18 -7.78
N ILE A 556 28.80 -6.23 -8.23
CA ILE A 556 27.60 -6.14 -7.39
C ILE A 556 27.18 -7.55 -6.98
N PRO A 557 26.61 -7.76 -5.76
CA PRO A 557 26.10 -9.07 -5.33
C PRO A 557 24.90 -9.62 -6.13
N HIS A 558 24.35 -8.85 -7.07
CA HIS A 558 23.15 -9.16 -7.85
C HIS A 558 21.93 -9.52 -6.97
N GLU A 559 21.74 -8.75 -5.88
CA GLU A 559 20.56 -8.81 -5.03
C GLU A 559 19.50 -7.82 -5.52
N PHE A 560 18.34 -8.35 -5.91
CA PHE A 560 17.27 -7.56 -6.52
C PHE A 560 16.22 -7.16 -5.46
N HIS A 561 16.50 -6.05 -4.76
CA HIS A 561 15.60 -5.46 -3.76
C HIS A 561 14.51 -4.57 -4.39
N ALA A 562 13.53 -4.12 -3.59
CA ALA A 562 12.42 -3.30 -4.07
C ALA A 562 12.90 -1.97 -4.70
N THR A 563 12.22 -1.53 -5.77
CA THR A 563 12.69 -0.39 -6.59
C THR A 563 12.61 0.97 -5.90
N MET A 564 11.78 1.08 -4.86
CA MET A 564 11.65 2.31 -4.05
C MET A 564 12.88 2.61 -3.18
N SER A 565 13.85 1.69 -3.07
CA SER A 565 15.03 1.91 -2.24
C SER A 565 15.85 3.12 -2.71
N TRP A 566 16.15 4.03 -1.79
CA TRP A 566 17.10 5.13 -1.98
C TRP A 566 18.56 4.69 -1.86
N GLN A 567 18.81 3.48 -1.32
CA GLN A 567 20.17 2.97 -1.07
C GLN A 567 20.58 1.88 -2.06
N GLN A 568 19.63 1.08 -2.56
CA GLN A 568 19.92 -0.09 -3.38
C GLN A 568 19.43 0.14 -4.81
N HIS A 569 20.36 0.11 -5.76
CA HIS A 569 20.13 0.48 -7.16
C HIS A 569 20.39 -0.65 -8.15
N THR A 570 20.71 -1.85 -7.65
CA THR A 570 20.96 -3.03 -8.48
C THR A 570 19.81 -3.32 -9.46
N VAL A 571 18.54 -3.27 -9.00
CA VAL A 571 17.37 -3.43 -9.88
C VAL A 571 17.26 -2.29 -10.89
N LYS A 572 17.51 -1.05 -10.48
CA LYS A 572 17.46 0.13 -11.37
C LYS A 572 18.49 0.02 -12.49
N ALA A 573 19.70 -0.42 -12.16
CA ALA A 573 20.78 -0.66 -13.12
C ALA A 573 20.43 -1.73 -14.15
N ILE A 574 20.07 -2.94 -13.70
CA ILE A 574 19.77 -4.03 -14.64
C ILE A 574 18.45 -3.81 -15.38
N TRP A 575 17.50 -3.06 -14.80
CA TRP A 575 16.28 -2.63 -15.49
C TRP A 575 16.60 -1.72 -16.67
N ALA A 576 17.39 -0.66 -16.45
CA ALA A 576 17.82 0.24 -17.52
C ALA A 576 18.54 -0.52 -18.64
N TYR A 577 19.48 -1.40 -18.27
CA TYR A 577 20.19 -2.24 -19.23
C TYR A 577 19.23 -3.20 -19.97
N SER A 578 18.31 -3.87 -19.28
CA SER A 578 17.39 -4.85 -19.88
C SER A 578 16.28 -4.24 -20.75
N THR A 579 16.02 -2.94 -20.61
CA THR A 579 14.93 -2.22 -21.31
C THR A 579 15.42 -1.22 -22.33
N THR A 580 16.71 -1.23 -22.66
CA THR A 580 17.27 -0.43 -23.75
C THR A 580 16.90 -0.99 -25.12
N THR A 581 16.95 -0.13 -26.14
CA THR A 581 16.80 -0.52 -27.56
C THR A 581 18.13 -0.89 -28.20
N PHE A 582 19.25 -0.64 -27.51
CA PHE A 582 20.60 -0.99 -27.95
C PHE A 582 20.96 -2.45 -27.61
N PRO A 583 22.01 -3.03 -28.23
CA PRO A 583 22.45 -4.39 -27.93
C PRO A 583 22.80 -4.62 -26.45
N VAL A 584 22.51 -5.81 -25.94
CA VAL A 584 22.76 -6.19 -24.54
C VAL A 584 23.30 -7.60 -24.45
N GLU A 585 24.08 -7.87 -23.40
CA GLU A 585 24.51 -9.22 -23.05
C GLU A 585 23.33 -10.05 -22.55
N ALA A 586 22.83 -10.95 -23.39
CA ALA A 586 21.66 -11.77 -23.11
C ALA A 586 21.79 -12.57 -21.80
N ALA A 587 23.01 -12.94 -21.41
CA ALA A 587 23.29 -13.64 -20.15
C ALA A 587 22.82 -12.83 -18.92
N HIS A 588 23.07 -11.51 -18.88
CA HIS A 588 22.69 -10.66 -17.75
C HIS A 588 21.18 -10.41 -17.70
N VAL A 589 20.55 -10.22 -18.86
CA VAL A 589 19.09 -10.08 -18.96
C VAL A 589 18.39 -11.37 -18.54
N ASN A 590 18.92 -12.52 -18.96
CA ASN A 590 18.38 -13.83 -18.59
C ASN A 590 18.60 -14.11 -17.09
N GLU A 591 19.75 -13.76 -16.53
CA GLU A 591 19.99 -13.85 -15.09
C GLU A 591 18.92 -13.07 -14.32
N PHE A 592 18.69 -11.81 -14.69
CA PHE A 592 17.71 -10.96 -14.03
C PHE A 592 16.31 -11.55 -14.13
N LYS A 593 15.86 -11.92 -15.33
CA LYS A 593 14.55 -12.55 -15.54
C LYS A 593 14.39 -13.86 -14.76
N ASN A 594 15.46 -14.65 -14.67
CA ASN A 594 15.46 -15.90 -13.90
C ASN A 594 15.32 -15.62 -12.41
N LYS A 595 16.15 -14.75 -11.82
CA LYS A 595 16.05 -14.40 -10.40
C LYS A 595 14.73 -13.71 -10.05
N LEU A 596 14.18 -12.89 -10.94
CA LEU A 596 12.84 -12.34 -10.75
C LEU A 596 11.80 -13.46 -10.58
N ASN A 597 11.83 -14.48 -11.44
CA ASN A 597 10.90 -15.59 -11.38
C ASN A 597 11.16 -16.56 -10.21
N SER A 598 12.42 -16.90 -9.94
CA SER A 598 12.77 -17.95 -8.96
C SER A 598 12.90 -17.44 -7.53
N GLU A 599 13.23 -16.16 -7.35
CA GLU A 599 13.56 -15.60 -6.04
C GLU A 599 12.64 -14.42 -5.68
N VAL A 600 12.63 -13.34 -6.46
CA VAL A 600 11.96 -12.08 -6.09
C VAL A 600 10.44 -12.26 -6.03
N LEU A 601 9.81 -12.70 -7.12
CA LEU A 601 8.36 -12.88 -7.20
C LEU A 601 7.87 -14.00 -6.28
N VAL A 602 8.65 -15.07 -6.12
CA VAL A 602 8.35 -16.15 -5.16
C VAL A 602 8.36 -15.60 -3.74
N ASN A 603 9.35 -14.78 -3.38
CA ASN A 603 9.45 -14.16 -2.07
C ASN A 603 8.31 -13.16 -1.84
N TYR A 604 8.00 -12.32 -2.83
CA TYR A 604 6.90 -11.36 -2.77
C TYR A 604 5.57 -12.08 -2.56
N PHE A 605 5.26 -13.08 -3.38
CA PHE A 605 4.04 -13.88 -3.25
C PHE A 605 3.97 -14.63 -1.91
N ASN A 606 5.09 -15.20 -1.44
CA ASN A 606 5.14 -15.87 -0.15
C ASN A 606 4.90 -14.90 1.02
N ARG A 607 5.47 -13.68 0.96
CA ARG A 607 5.31 -12.64 1.97
C ARG A 607 3.88 -12.10 2.01
N THR A 608 3.36 -11.74 0.84
CA THR A 608 2.03 -11.14 0.67
C THR A 608 0.94 -12.21 0.77
N MET A 609 0.76 -13.02 -0.28
CA MET A 609 -0.38 -13.91 -0.45
C MET A 609 -0.38 -15.14 0.47
N LYS A 610 0.79 -15.72 0.80
CA LYS A 610 0.84 -16.94 1.63
C LYS A 610 0.94 -16.67 3.13
N LYS A 611 1.73 -15.66 3.55
CA LYS A 611 2.05 -15.43 4.96
C LYS A 611 1.16 -14.39 5.62
N HIS A 612 0.90 -13.26 4.94
CA HIS A 612 0.17 -12.13 5.49
C HIS A 612 -1.33 -12.30 5.31
N ALA A 613 -2.11 -12.25 6.39
CA ALA A 613 -3.56 -12.51 6.33
C ALA A 613 -4.36 -11.48 5.50
N TYR A 614 -3.84 -10.25 5.42
CA TYR A 614 -4.37 -9.18 4.58
C TYR A 614 -3.78 -9.12 3.16
N HIS A 615 -2.87 -10.02 2.78
CA HIS A 615 -2.17 -10.00 1.49
C HIS A 615 -1.29 -8.76 1.22
N GLY A 616 -1.00 -7.95 2.23
CA GLY A 616 -0.12 -6.78 2.11
C GLY A 616 1.37 -7.13 2.24
N ALA A 617 2.21 -6.16 1.91
CA ALA A 617 3.66 -6.22 2.11
C ALA A 617 3.99 -6.71 3.54
N TYR A 618 4.85 -7.72 3.65
CA TYR A 618 5.10 -8.43 4.90
C TYR A 618 6.57 -8.60 5.16
N HIS A 619 6.95 -8.35 6.41
CA HIS A 619 8.21 -8.80 6.95
C HIS A 619 7.99 -9.83 8.07
N HIS A 620 8.75 -10.92 8.04
CA HIS A 620 8.61 -12.02 9.00
C HIS A 620 8.99 -11.64 10.43
N TYR A 621 9.79 -10.57 10.59
CA TYR A 621 10.09 -9.97 11.88
C TYR A 621 9.22 -8.72 12.08
N LYS A 622 8.34 -8.75 13.09
CA LYS A 622 7.40 -7.67 13.40
C LYS A 622 8.07 -6.31 13.60
N GLY A 623 9.33 -6.28 14.05
CA GLY A 623 10.09 -5.04 14.26
C GLY A 623 10.49 -4.28 12.99
N TYR A 624 10.30 -4.86 11.80
CA TYR A 624 10.48 -4.13 10.53
C TYR A 624 9.20 -3.39 10.07
N VAL A 625 8.09 -3.54 10.80
CA VAL A 625 6.88 -2.75 10.51
C VAL A 625 7.12 -1.31 10.98
N GLY A 626 7.04 -0.35 10.06
CA GLY A 626 7.37 1.06 10.25
C GLY A 626 7.95 1.66 8.96
N PHE A 627 8.02 2.99 8.87
CA PHE A 627 8.54 3.69 7.67
C PHE A 627 7.90 3.18 6.36
N GLY A 628 6.56 3.04 6.34
CA GLY A 628 5.82 2.69 5.13
C GLY A 628 5.76 1.20 4.80
N SER A 629 6.47 0.32 5.52
CA SER A 629 6.64 -1.08 5.09
C SER A 629 5.34 -1.91 4.96
N PHE A 630 4.24 -1.49 5.57
CA PHE A 630 2.90 -2.07 5.36
C PHE A 630 1.94 -1.13 4.64
N ALA A 631 1.83 0.13 5.08
CA ALA A 631 0.88 1.07 4.49
C ALA A 631 1.23 1.51 3.07
N MET A 632 2.51 1.42 2.68
CA MET A 632 3.00 1.77 1.33
C MET A 632 3.11 0.54 0.41
N ALA A 633 2.09 -0.32 0.44
CA ALA A 633 2.02 -1.52 -0.40
C ALA A 633 2.02 -1.19 -1.92
N GLN A 634 1.75 0.07 -2.30
CA GLN A 634 1.89 0.57 -3.68
C GLN A 634 3.31 0.37 -4.24
N SER A 635 4.34 0.32 -3.39
CA SER A 635 5.72 -0.01 -3.84
C SER A 635 5.79 -1.39 -4.51
N TYR A 636 5.14 -2.40 -3.94
CA TYR A 636 5.03 -3.72 -4.53
C TYR A 636 4.13 -3.71 -5.77
N ALA A 637 3.09 -2.87 -5.79
CA ALA A 637 2.23 -2.71 -6.97
C ALA A 637 3.04 -2.22 -8.18
N PHE A 638 3.89 -1.20 -7.98
CA PHE A 638 4.75 -0.68 -9.04
C PHE A 638 5.77 -1.73 -9.51
N ASP A 639 6.40 -2.47 -8.60
CA ASP A 639 7.31 -3.56 -8.95
C ASP A 639 6.62 -4.64 -9.80
N TYR A 640 5.40 -5.06 -9.41
CA TYR A 640 4.62 -6.01 -10.20
C TYR A 640 4.26 -5.45 -11.59
N ILE A 641 3.92 -4.16 -11.71
CA ILE A 641 3.68 -3.51 -13.01
C ILE A 641 4.94 -3.57 -13.88
N MET A 642 6.11 -3.17 -13.34
CA MET A 642 7.38 -3.24 -14.06
C MET A 642 7.70 -4.67 -14.53
N PHE A 643 7.63 -5.63 -13.61
CA PHE A 643 7.99 -7.02 -13.90
C PHE A 643 6.98 -7.70 -14.83
N SER A 644 5.69 -7.30 -14.81
CA SER A 644 4.69 -7.78 -15.77
C SER A 644 5.08 -7.44 -17.21
N HIS A 645 5.62 -6.24 -17.46
CA HIS A 645 6.09 -5.82 -18.77
C HIS A 645 7.34 -6.59 -19.19
N LEU A 646 8.35 -6.65 -18.32
CA LEU A 646 9.63 -7.29 -18.64
C LEU A 646 9.51 -8.81 -18.86
N LEU A 647 8.68 -9.48 -18.05
CA LEU A 647 8.47 -10.92 -18.10
C LEU A 647 7.30 -11.32 -19.03
N LYS A 648 6.51 -10.36 -19.50
CA LYS A 648 5.27 -10.57 -20.26
C LYS A 648 4.27 -11.45 -19.48
N LYS A 649 4.08 -11.13 -18.21
CA LYS A 649 3.21 -11.84 -17.25
C LYS A 649 2.07 -10.95 -16.75
N PRO A 650 0.98 -10.79 -17.52
CA PRO A 650 -0.14 -9.92 -17.14
C PRO A 650 -0.82 -10.36 -15.83
N GLU A 651 -0.70 -11.63 -15.44
CA GLU A 651 -1.21 -12.14 -14.16
C GLU A 651 -0.58 -11.47 -12.92
N LEU A 652 0.58 -10.81 -13.06
CA LEU A 652 1.18 -10.02 -11.98
C LEU A 652 0.37 -8.75 -11.69
N LEU A 653 -0.44 -8.27 -12.63
CA LEU A 653 -1.28 -7.08 -12.43
C LEU A 653 -2.37 -7.34 -11.40
N ASP A 654 -2.89 -8.56 -11.30
CA ASP A 654 -3.82 -8.95 -10.23
C ASP A 654 -3.18 -8.83 -8.85
N LEU A 655 -1.91 -9.21 -8.72
CA LEU A 655 -1.16 -9.02 -7.47
C LEU A 655 -0.93 -7.54 -7.17
N ALA A 656 -0.61 -6.74 -8.19
CA ALA A 656 -0.49 -5.29 -8.05
C ALA A 656 -1.80 -4.65 -7.56
N LYS A 657 -2.95 -5.09 -8.12
CA LYS A 657 -4.28 -4.64 -7.69
C LYS A 657 -4.53 -4.89 -6.21
N ILE A 658 -4.25 -6.11 -5.74
CA ILE A 658 -4.45 -6.49 -4.33
C ILE A 658 -3.62 -5.62 -3.40
N GLN A 659 -2.40 -5.23 -3.79
CA GLN A 659 -1.58 -4.34 -2.96
C GLN A 659 -2.19 -2.95 -2.78
N LEU A 660 -2.95 -2.44 -3.75
CA LEU A 660 -3.59 -1.12 -3.67
C LEU A 660 -4.77 -1.09 -2.69
N ASP A 661 -5.36 -2.23 -2.33
CA ASP A 661 -6.48 -2.28 -1.38
C ASP A 661 -6.03 -1.97 0.06
N ILE A 662 -4.79 -2.31 0.40
CA ILE A 662 -4.20 -2.11 1.74
C ILE A 662 -4.18 -0.64 2.17
N PRO A 663 -3.55 0.30 1.41
CA PRO A 663 -3.53 1.71 1.75
C PRO A 663 -4.92 2.35 1.70
N LEU A 664 -5.89 1.71 1.05
CA LEU A 664 -7.22 2.26 0.82
C LEU A 664 -8.29 1.65 1.75
N GLY A 665 -7.93 1.03 2.86
CA GLY A 665 -8.92 0.61 3.88
C GLY A 665 -9.06 -0.89 4.10
N ASN A 666 -8.56 -1.74 3.20
CA ASN A 666 -8.58 -3.18 3.39
C ASN A 666 -7.45 -3.65 4.31
N ASN A 667 -7.48 -3.19 5.56
CA ASN A 667 -6.46 -3.44 6.58
C ASN A 667 -7.10 -3.57 7.97
N PRO A 668 -6.36 -4.03 9.01
CA PRO A 668 -6.92 -4.28 10.34
C PRO A 668 -7.58 -3.07 11.03
N LEU A 669 -7.25 -1.85 10.59
CA LEU A 669 -7.79 -0.61 11.13
C LEU A 669 -9.00 -0.09 10.35
N SER A 670 -9.37 -0.74 9.23
CA SER A 670 -10.42 -0.27 8.30
C SER A 670 -10.28 1.21 7.98
N ARG A 671 -9.08 1.61 7.50
CA ARG A 671 -8.76 3.02 7.28
C ARG A 671 -7.86 3.25 6.09
N SER A 672 -8.01 4.39 5.44
CA SER A 672 -7.05 4.84 4.45
C SER A 672 -5.75 5.30 5.14
N PHE A 673 -4.63 5.12 4.46
CA PHE A 673 -3.33 5.71 4.82
C PHE A 673 -2.92 6.82 3.86
N ILE A 674 -3.84 7.33 3.04
CA ILE A 674 -3.61 8.46 2.13
C ILE A 674 -4.55 9.60 2.52
N THR A 675 -4.00 10.78 2.78
CA THR A 675 -4.79 11.95 3.20
C THR A 675 -5.86 12.29 2.17
N GLY A 676 -7.05 12.66 2.65
CA GLY A 676 -8.18 13.06 1.79
C GLY A 676 -8.77 11.96 0.90
N ILE A 677 -8.23 10.74 0.89
CA ILE A 677 -8.74 9.62 0.07
C ILE A 677 -9.41 8.60 0.99
N GLY A 678 -10.67 8.28 0.71
CA GLY A 678 -11.49 7.39 1.55
C GLY A 678 -12.06 8.10 2.79
N GLN A 679 -13.03 7.47 3.45
CA GLN A 679 -13.85 8.09 4.49
C GLN A 679 -13.11 8.21 5.83
N ASN A 680 -12.11 7.36 6.06
CA ASN A 680 -11.29 7.32 7.28
C ASN A 680 -9.80 7.57 6.96
N ALA A 681 -9.53 8.68 6.28
CA ALA A 681 -8.18 9.11 5.90
C ALA A 681 -7.41 9.78 7.06
N PRO A 682 -6.07 9.80 7.03
CA PRO A 682 -5.26 10.56 8.00
C PRO A 682 -5.58 12.06 7.97
N LYS A 683 -5.63 12.67 9.15
CA LYS A 683 -5.92 14.09 9.36
C LYS A 683 -4.73 14.87 9.89
N LEU A 684 -3.77 14.20 10.53
CA LEU A 684 -2.61 14.83 11.16
C LEU A 684 -1.29 14.25 10.62
N PRO A 685 -1.03 14.31 9.30
CA PRO A 685 0.27 13.92 8.78
C PRO A 685 1.36 14.84 9.34
N LEU A 686 2.60 14.34 9.43
CA LEU A 686 3.76 15.20 9.59
C LEU A 686 4.02 15.90 8.25
N HIS A 687 3.29 16.99 8.02
CA HIS A 687 3.38 17.78 6.82
C HIS A 687 3.29 19.27 7.18
N TRP A 688 4.43 19.95 7.24
CA TRP A 688 4.45 21.36 7.61
C TRP A 688 3.71 22.25 6.61
N SER A 689 3.58 21.87 5.34
CA SER A 689 2.78 22.62 4.35
C SER A 689 1.26 22.48 4.54
N SER A 690 0.77 21.65 5.46
CA SER A 690 -0.66 21.46 5.69
C SER A 690 -1.05 21.48 7.18
N LEU A 691 -0.55 22.50 7.90
CA LEU A 691 -0.79 22.68 9.33
C LEU A 691 -2.29 22.80 9.71
N PRO A 692 -2.78 22.04 10.72
CA PRO A 692 -4.19 22.07 11.13
C PRO A 692 -4.70 23.40 11.70
N ASN A 693 -3.82 24.25 12.23
CA ASN A 693 -4.19 25.60 12.70
C ASN A 693 -4.25 26.63 11.56
N ARG A 694 -3.93 26.22 10.33
CA ARG A 694 -3.95 27.04 9.11
C ARG A 694 -4.97 26.51 8.10
N PHE A 695 -5.09 25.20 8.00
CA PHE A 695 -5.98 24.54 7.04
C PHE A 695 -6.95 23.61 7.76
N GLN A 696 -8.19 23.56 7.27
CA GLN A 696 -9.23 22.69 7.81
C GLN A 696 -8.91 21.21 7.59
N GLU A 697 -8.30 20.89 6.46
CA GLU A 697 -7.96 19.53 6.03
C GLU A 697 -6.52 19.50 5.51
N PRO A 698 -5.78 18.39 5.70
CA PRO A 698 -4.45 18.26 5.10
C PRO A 698 -4.55 18.23 3.58
N VAL A 699 -3.43 18.49 2.90
CA VAL A 699 -3.33 18.31 1.44
C VAL A 699 -3.73 16.87 1.10
N PRO A 700 -4.68 16.63 0.16
CA PRO A 700 -5.09 15.29 -0.23
C PRO A 700 -4.01 14.59 -1.08
N GLY A 701 -4.00 13.26 -1.06
CA GLY A 701 -3.09 12.46 -1.87
C GLY A 701 -1.71 12.20 -1.26
N VAL A 702 -1.49 12.56 0.01
CA VAL A 702 -0.23 12.32 0.73
C VAL A 702 -0.27 10.95 1.43
N PRO A 703 0.56 9.97 1.05
CA PRO A 703 0.51 8.62 1.60
C PRO A 703 1.45 8.48 2.82
N VAL A 704 0.89 8.34 4.03
CA VAL A 704 1.67 8.28 5.27
C VAL A 704 2.24 6.87 5.54
N PHE A 705 3.33 6.79 6.29
CA PHE A 705 4.03 5.55 6.63
C PHE A 705 3.18 4.48 7.35
N GLY A 706 2.13 4.88 8.06
CA GLY A 706 1.17 3.97 8.69
C GLY A 706 1.70 3.27 9.94
N PRO A 707 1.30 2.02 10.23
CA PRO A 707 1.65 1.39 11.51
C PRO A 707 3.15 1.21 11.71
N ALA A 708 3.62 1.38 12.95
CA ALA A 708 5.02 1.18 13.32
C ALA A 708 5.17 0.33 14.58
N ALA A 709 6.08 -0.65 14.54
CA ALA A 709 6.40 -1.54 15.64
C ALA A 709 7.03 -0.79 16.82
N THR A 710 7.97 0.10 16.49
CA THR A 710 8.77 0.90 17.41
C THR A 710 8.88 2.32 16.87
N LEU A 711 8.83 3.31 17.76
CA LEU A 711 9.16 4.70 17.48
C LEU A 711 10.53 4.98 18.08
N THR A 712 11.26 5.94 17.52
CA THR A 712 12.55 6.34 18.07
C THR A 712 12.34 6.98 19.45
N MET A 713 12.89 6.36 20.50
CA MET A 713 12.73 6.75 21.91
C MET A 713 13.62 7.92 22.34
N ASN A 714 13.81 8.92 21.47
CA ASN A 714 14.48 10.18 21.79
C ASN A 714 13.55 11.40 21.69
N ARG A 715 12.28 11.18 21.35
CA ARG A 715 11.24 12.21 21.28
C ARG A 715 10.21 11.97 22.38
N PRO A 716 9.81 13.00 23.15
CA PRO A 716 8.81 12.83 24.19
C PRO A 716 7.45 12.30 23.68
N SER A 717 7.03 12.69 22.47
CA SER A 717 5.83 12.16 21.81
C SER A 717 5.94 10.64 21.57
N SER A 718 7.11 10.17 21.13
CA SER A 718 7.36 8.74 20.96
C SER A 718 7.20 8.00 22.29
N PHE A 719 7.73 8.53 23.39
CA PHE A 719 7.52 7.94 24.72
C PHE A 719 6.03 7.91 25.08
N ALA A 720 5.32 9.03 24.95
CA ALA A 720 3.89 9.13 25.27
C ALA A 720 3.06 8.09 24.50
N ILE A 721 3.30 7.94 23.20
CA ILE A 721 2.60 6.98 22.35
C ILE A 721 3.02 5.55 22.69
N GLN A 722 4.30 5.33 22.96
CA GLN A 722 4.83 3.99 23.09
C GLN A 722 4.78 3.38 24.48
N ASP A 723 4.50 4.20 25.49
CA ASP A 723 4.52 3.78 26.88
C ASP A 723 3.64 2.56 27.12
N SER A 724 4.23 1.65 27.89
CA SER A 724 3.62 0.52 28.53
C SER A 724 2.28 0.79 29.20
N ALA A 725 2.20 1.89 29.93
CA ALA A 725 1.06 2.27 30.73
C ALA A 725 -0.11 2.79 29.87
N ASN A 726 0.17 3.22 28.64
CA ASN A 726 -0.79 3.85 27.73
C ASN A 726 -1.36 2.88 26.69
N ARG A 727 -0.83 1.65 26.60
CA ARG A 727 -1.25 0.63 25.63
C ARG A 727 -1.48 -0.72 26.30
N TYR A 728 -2.57 -1.39 25.96
CA TYR A 728 -2.91 -2.69 26.53
C TYR A 728 -3.67 -3.58 25.52
N PRO A 729 -3.34 -4.88 25.38
CA PRO A 729 -2.33 -5.68 26.11
C PRO A 729 -0.90 -5.11 26.02
N TYR A 730 -0.11 -5.26 27.09
CA TYR A 730 1.22 -4.62 27.23
C TYR A 730 2.39 -5.55 26.85
N GLY A 731 3.45 -4.98 26.27
CA GLY A 731 4.84 -5.38 26.57
C GLY A 731 5.86 -4.84 25.56
N TYR A 732 6.68 -3.82 25.85
CA TYR A 732 7.75 -3.32 24.95
C TYR A 732 8.91 -4.34 24.69
N THR A 733 8.71 -5.61 25.03
CA THR A 733 9.69 -6.68 24.84
C THR A 733 9.52 -7.35 23.47
N LYS A 734 10.49 -8.16 23.06
CA LYS A 734 10.41 -9.00 21.85
C LYS A 734 9.12 -9.84 21.80
N ASP A 735 8.57 -10.19 22.97
CA ASP A 735 7.36 -11.00 23.14
C ASP A 735 6.05 -10.18 23.19
N ASP A 736 6.09 -8.88 22.82
CA ASP A 736 4.92 -7.98 22.81
C ASP A 736 3.69 -8.62 22.17
N PRO A 737 2.59 -8.85 22.92
CA PRO A 737 1.37 -9.45 22.41
C PRO A 737 0.50 -8.47 21.60
N TYR A 738 0.76 -7.16 21.67
CA TYR A 738 -0.08 -6.17 20.98
C TYR A 738 0.13 -6.21 19.46
N PRO A 739 -0.94 -6.37 18.66
CA PRO A 739 -0.81 -6.53 17.21
C PRO A 739 -0.14 -5.34 16.53
N VAL A 740 0.92 -5.60 15.76
CA VAL A 740 1.75 -4.51 15.21
C VAL A 740 1.04 -3.62 14.20
N LEU A 741 0.12 -4.16 13.40
CA LEU A 741 -0.65 -3.39 12.41
C LEU A 741 -1.72 -2.50 13.04
N ARG A 742 -1.95 -2.63 14.35
CA ARG A 742 -2.82 -1.73 15.13
C ARG A 742 -2.05 -0.63 15.85
N ARG A 743 -0.73 -0.57 15.69
CA ARG A 743 0.12 0.50 16.25
C ARG A 743 0.18 1.67 15.28
N TYR A 744 -0.94 2.35 15.14
CA TYR A 744 -1.01 3.60 14.41
C TYR A 744 -1.80 4.60 15.22
N THR A 745 -1.25 5.80 15.36
CA THR A 745 -1.91 6.95 15.97
C THR A 745 -1.81 8.08 14.96
N ASP A 746 -2.93 8.69 14.60
CA ASP A 746 -2.99 9.79 13.64
C ASP A 746 -2.51 11.09 14.30
N VAL A 747 -1.20 11.20 14.51
CA VAL A 747 -0.54 12.34 15.14
C VAL A 747 0.76 12.64 14.43
N ARG A 748 0.96 13.91 14.10
CA ARG A 748 2.13 14.38 13.36
C ARG A 748 3.45 14.15 14.09
N GLU A 749 3.42 14.08 15.42
CA GLU A 749 4.61 13.91 16.24
C GLU A 749 5.15 12.46 16.20
N ALA A 750 4.41 11.52 15.59
CA ALA A 750 4.82 10.13 15.36
C ALA A 750 5.40 9.97 13.95
N VAL A 751 6.63 10.45 13.78
CA VAL A 751 7.33 10.50 12.48
C VAL A 751 7.27 9.18 11.72
N GLU A 752 7.59 8.05 12.38
CA GLU A 752 7.62 6.73 11.76
C GLU A 752 6.24 6.21 11.31
N MET A 753 5.16 6.93 11.64
CA MET A 753 3.78 6.61 11.27
C MET A 753 3.11 7.66 10.38
N ALA A 754 3.33 8.94 10.66
CA ALA A 754 2.58 10.05 10.08
C ALA A 754 3.36 10.83 9.02
N GLU A 755 4.66 10.57 8.85
CA GLU A 755 5.47 11.14 7.78
C GLU A 755 5.35 10.33 6.47
N PHE A 756 5.98 10.81 5.42
CA PHE A 756 6.07 10.30 4.06
C PHE A 756 7.33 10.89 3.41
N THR A 757 7.79 10.37 2.26
CA THR A 757 8.73 11.10 1.38
C THR A 757 8.17 11.22 -0.04
N VAL A 758 8.85 11.99 -0.89
CA VAL A 758 8.53 12.09 -2.33
C VAL A 758 8.57 10.72 -3.03
N GLN A 759 9.31 9.73 -2.50
CA GLN A 759 9.36 8.37 -3.08
C GLN A 759 8.04 7.62 -2.88
N GLU A 760 7.43 7.74 -1.70
CA GLU A 760 6.12 7.16 -1.40
C GLU A 760 5.03 7.79 -2.28
N MET A 761 5.12 9.11 -2.53
CA MET A 761 4.26 9.78 -3.51
C MET A 761 4.49 9.19 -4.90
N ALA A 762 5.75 9.04 -5.33
CA ALA A 762 6.11 8.56 -6.66
C ALA A 762 5.52 7.17 -6.99
N VAL A 763 5.70 6.18 -6.10
CA VAL A 763 5.15 4.83 -6.33
C VAL A 763 3.62 4.83 -6.32
N THR A 764 3.01 5.72 -5.54
CA THR A 764 1.55 5.87 -5.47
C THR A 764 1.01 6.49 -6.77
N ILE A 765 1.65 7.56 -7.27
CA ILE A 765 1.33 8.19 -8.56
C ILE A 765 1.47 7.17 -9.69
N ALA A 766 2.62 6.50 -9.79
CA ALA A 766 2.90 5.55 -10.85
C ALA A 766 1.88 4.39 -10.89
N SER A 767 1.50 3.88 -9.71
CA SER A 767 0.56 2.76 -9.60
C SER A 767 -0.88 3.17 -9.88
N PHE A 768 -1.34 4.31 -9.35
CA PHE A 768 -2.70 4.78 -9.62
C PHE A 768 -2.87 5.24 -11.06
N ALA A 769 -1.88 5.91 -11.65
CA ALA A 769 -1.89 6.27 -13.07
C ALA A 769 -2.12 5.03 -13.96
N PHE A 770 -1.40 3.94 -13.70
CA PHE A 770 -1.53 2.70 -14.47
C PHE A 770 -2.96 2.13 -14.47
N PHE A 771 -3.61 2.11 -13.30
CA PHE A 771 -4.95 1.55 -13.13
C PHE A 771 -6.10 2.56 -13.28
N SER A 772 -5.81 3.84 -13.49
CA SER A 772 -6.81 4.88 -13.77
C SER A 772 -7.38 4.73 -15.19
N SER A 773 -8.54 5.32 -15.44
CA SER A 773 -9.12 5.46 -16.78
C SER A 773 -8.50 6.62 -17.58
N VAL A 774 -7.73 7.49 -16.91
CA VAL A 774 -7.05 8.64 -17.52
C VAL A 774 -6.15 8.19 -18.67
N SER A 775 -6.25 8.86 -19.81
CA SER A 775 -5.36 8.64 -20.95
C SER A 775 -5.26 9.85 -21.89
N ASN A 776 -4.10 10.02 -22.52
CA ASN A 776 -3.80 11.03 -23.54
C ASN A 776 -4.19 10.49 -24.92
N GLY A 777 -5.30 11.00 -25.44
CA GLY A 777 -5.88 10.69 -26.75
C GLY A 777 -7.39 10.48 -26.67
N PRO A 778 -8.18 10.94 -27.66
CA PRO A 778 -9.52 10.39 -27.81
C PRO A 778 -9.34 8.89 -28.05
N LEU A 779 -9.87 8.05 -27.18
CA LEU A 779 -10.08 6.66 -27.55
C LEU A 779 -10.98 6.70 -28.79
N PRO A 780 -10.53 6.24 -29.97
CA PRO A 780 -11.34 6.29 -31.19
C PRO A 780 -12.65 5.57 -30.97
N VAL A 781 -12.65 4.52 -30.14
CA VAL A 781 -13.85 3.85 -29.67
C VAL A 781 -13.79 3.63 -28.17
N ARG A 782 -14.82 4.07 -27.43
CA ARG A 782 -15.01 3.69 -26.03
C ARG A 782 -15.87 2.43 -25.97
N PHE A 783 -15.25 1.29 -25.69
CA PHE A 783 -15.99 0.04 -25.49
C PHE A 783 -16.73 0.04 -24.15
N LYS A 784 -18.01 -0.34 -24.16
CA LYS A 784 -18.78 -0.67 -22.96
C LYS A 784 -18.55 -2.11 -22.52
N ASN A 785 -18.45 -3.03 -23.49
CA ASN A 785 -18.18 -4.43 -23.24
C ASN A 785 -17.63 -5.10 -24.50
N PHE A 786 -17.00 -6.25 -24.32
CA PHE A 786 -16.70 -7.24 -25.35
C PHE A 786 -16.71 -8.61 -24.67
N GLY A 787 -17.45 -9.56 -25.23
CA GLY A 787 -17.66 -10.88 -24.67
C GLY A 787 -17.91 -11.94 -25.73
N ALA A 788 -17.87 -13.20 -25.30
CA ALA A 788 -18.14 -14.37 -26.12
C ALA A 788 -19.15 -15.28 -25.42
N ARG A 789 -20.17 -15.75 -26.12
CA ARG A 789 -21.14 -16.75 -25.64
C ARG A 789 -21.17 -17.96 -26.57
N ARG A 790 -21.38 -19.13 -25.98
CA ARG A 790 -21.42 -20.42 -26.69
C ARG A 790 -22.87 -20.76 -27.03
N SER A 791 -23.13 -21.19 -28.26
CA SER A 791 -24.44 -21.69 -28.69
C SER A 791 -24.25 -22.68 -29.83
N GLU A 792 -24.97 -23.81 -29.84
CA GLU A 792 -25.09 -24.77 -30.96
C GLU A 792 -23.81 -24.94 -31.82
N CYS A 793 -22.69 -25.32 -31.18
CA CYS A 793 -21.39 -25.55 -31.85
C CYS A 793 -20.72 -24.36 -32.55
N HIS A 794 -21.18 -23.13 -32.28
CA HIS A 794 -20.55 -21.88 -32.67
C HIS A 794 -20.25 -21.00 -31.45
N VAL A 795 -19.41 -19.98 -31.63
CA VAL A 795 -19.17 -18.94 -30.62
C VAL A 795 -19.71 -17.63 -31.16
N GLU A 796 -20.60 -17.00 -30.43
CA GLU A 796 -21.09 -15.67 -30.73
C GLU A 796 -20.35 -14.64 -29.88
N LEU A 797 -19.66 -13.73 -30.55
CA LEU A 797 -19.03 -12.55 -29.98
C LEU A 797 -20.02 -11.40 -29.97
N TYR A 798 -20.01 -10.63 -28.90
CA TYR A 798 -20.84 -9.44 -28.76
C TYR A 798 -20.04 -8.31 -28.12
N TRP A 799 -20.27 -7.08 -28.57
CA TRP A 799 -19.69 -5.88 -27.97
C TRP A 799 -20.63 -4.70 -28.12
N ALA A 800 -20.39 -3.69 -27.30
CA ALA A 800 -21.05 -2.41 -27.40
C ALA A 800 -20.04 -1.29 -27.20
N THR A 801 -20.27 -0.18 -27.88
CA THR A 801 -19.50 1.06 -27.76
C THR A 801 -20.39 2.12 -27.10
N SER A 802 -19.80 3.00 -26.30
CA SER A 802 -20.47 4.20 -25.77
C SER A 802 -20.27 5.41 -26.67
N GLU A 803 -19.15 5.45 -27.39
CA GLU A 803 -18.77 6.46 -28.35
C GLU A 803 -17.82 5.83 -29.38
N GLU A 804 -17.92 6.29 -30.62
CA GLU A 804 -17.02 5.99 -31.72
C GLU A 804 -16.63 7.30 -32.41
N THR A 805 -15.41 7.42 -32.86
CA THR A 805 -14.81 8.59 -33.48
C THR A 805 -13.82 8.07 -34.51
N ASN A 806 -14.07 8.36 -35.79
CA ASN A 806 -13.20 7.97 -36.90
C ASN A 806 -13.05 6.45 -37.14
N ALA A 807 -13.93 5.63 -36.55
CA ALA A 807 -13.86 4.18 -36.63
C ALA A 807 -14.38 3.64 -37.98
N ASP A 808 -13.56 2.92 -38.73
CA ASP A 808 -13.94 2.30 -40.02
C ASP A 808 -14.57 0.91 -39.79
N TYR A 809 -13.84 0.00 -39.12
CA TYR A 809 -14.35 -1.36 -38.85
C TYR A 809 -13.69 -2.03 -37.65
N PHE A 810 -14.38 -3.05 -37.11
CA PHE A 810 -13.84 -4.01 -36.16
C PHE A 810 -13.37 -5.27 -36.90
N SER A 811 -12.07 -5.54 -36.88
CA SER A 811 -11.47 -6.83 -37.24
C SER A 811 -11.60 -7.81 -36.08
N VAL A 812 -12.42 -8.84 -36.27
CA VAL A 812 -12.64 -9.90 -35.31
C VAL A 812 -11.51 -10.91 -35.46
N GLN A 813 -10.72 -11.10 -34.40
CA GLN A 813 -9.56 -11.98 -34.44
C GLN A 813 -9.71 -13.16 -33.49
N ARG A 814 -9.22 -14.34 -33.91
CA ARG A 814 -9.18 -15.57 -33.12
C ARG A 814 -7.77 -16.14 -33.02
N SER A 815 -7.45 -16.73 -31.88
CA SER A 815 -6.23 -17.46 -31.60
C SER A 815 -6.55 -18.76 -30.86
N SER A 816 -5.75 -19.81 -31.07
CA SER A 816 -5.85 -21.08 -30.34
C SER A 816 -4.86 -21.21 -29.18
N ASP A 817 -3.82 -20.38 -29.17
CA ASP A 817 -2.73 -20.34 -28.19
C ASP A 817 -2.72 -19.06 -27.34
N GLY A 818 -3.62 -18.12 -27.63
CA GLY A 818 -3.69 -16.80 -27.00
C GLY A 818 -2.59 -15.84 -27.43
N GLN A 819 -1.73 -16.22 -28.39
CA GLN A 819 -0.56 -15.47 -28.83
C GLN A 819 -0.65 -15.09 -30.31
N THR A 820 -0.96 -16.05 -31.16
CA THR A 820 -1.04 -15.87 -32.61
C THR A 820 -2.49 -15.67 -33.02
N PHE A 821 -2.86 -14.43 -33.33
CA PHE A 821 -4.22 -14.07 -33.72
C PHE A 821 -4.34 -13.93 -35.24
N ARG A 822 -5.34 -14.60 -35.81
CA ARG A 822 -5.77 -14.42 -37.20
C ARG A 822 -7.12 -13.73 -37.25
N GLU A 823 -7.32 -12.89 -38.26
CA GLU A 823 -8.63 -12.30 -38.54
C GLU A 823 -9.59 -13.39 -39.05
N ILE A 824 -10.78 -13.46 -38.46
CA ILE A 824 -11.86 -14.38 -38.83
C ILE A 824 -13.09 -13.66 -39.37
N GLY A 825 -13.14 -12.33 -39.28
CA GLY A 825 -14.19 -11.52 -39.87
C GLY A 825 -13.99 -10.03 -39.64
N ARG A 826 -14.82 -9.21 -40.31
CA ARG A 826 -14.88 -7.75 -40.12
C ARG A 826 -16.32 -7.31 -39.96
N ILE A 827 -16.56 -6.37 -39.05
CA ILE A 827 -17.84 -5.69 -38.87
C ILE A 827 -17.61 -4.19 -39.02
N THR A 828 -18.30 -3.55 -39.95
CA THR A 828 -18.22 -2.09 -40.15
C THR A 828 -18.66 -1.35 -38.88
N ALA A 829 -17.86 -0.36 -38.46
CA ALA A 829 -18.19 0.51 -37.34
C ALA A 829 -19.14 1.64 -37.78
N SER A 830 -19.63 2.43 -36.84
CA SER A 830 -20.55 3.54 -37.10
C SER A 830 -19.83 4.86 -37.44
N GLY A 831 -18.51 4.84 -37.66
CA GLY A 831 -17.73 6.04 -37.98
C GLY A 831 -17.52 6.92 -36.76
N THR A 832 -18.30 8.00 -36.71
CA THR A 832 -18.27 8.97 -35.60
C THR A 832 -19.67 9.09 -35.00
N THR A 833 -19.86 8.61 -33.78
CA THR A 833 -21.13 8.62 -33.06
C THR A 833 -20.92 8.74 -31.56
N LYS A 834 -21.70 9.60 -30.89
CA LYS A 834 -21.82 9.65 -29.42
C LYS A 834 -22.95 8.79 -28.87
N LEU A 835 -23.70 8.13 -29.75
CA LEU A 835 -24.74 7.17 -29.36
C LEU A 835 -24.12 5.79 -29.21
N SER A 836 -24.60 5.06 -28.20
CA SER A 836 -24.18 3.69 -27.96
C SER A 836 -24.57 2.78 -29.11
N ARG A 837 -23.64 1.94 -29.56
CA ARG A 837 -23.88 0.93 -30.59
C ARG A 837 -23.61 -0.46 -30.04
N SER A 838 -24.31 -1.44 -30.58
CA SER A 838 -24.14 -2.85 -30.23
C SER A 838 -23.89 -3.65 -31.49
N TYR A 839 -22.97 -4.58 -31.40
CA TYR A 839 -22.50 -5.39 -32.50
C TYR A 839 -22.41 -6.85 -32.07
N SER A 840 -22.48 -7.75 -33.04
CA SER A 840 -22.27 -9.17 -32.83
C SER A 840 -21.56 -9.79 -34.02
N PHE A 841 -20.85 -10.89 -33.77
CA PHE A 841 -20.21 -11.70 -34.79
C PHE A 841 -20.26 -13.17 -34.39
N THR A 842 -20.69 -14.04 -35.28
CA THR A 842 -20.72 -15.49 -35.05
C THR A 842 -19.51 -16.14 -35.70
N ASP A 843 -18.67 -16.81 -34.89
CA ASP A 843 -17.66 -17.74 -35.35
C ASP A 843 -18.29 -19.13 -35.58
N PRO A 844 -18.47 -19.56 -36.85
CA PRO A 844 -19.10 -20.83 -37.19
C PRO A 844 -18.15 -22.04 -37.06
N GLN A 845 -16.85 -21.82 -36.84
CA GLN A 845 -15.85 -22.88 -36.81
C GLN A 845 -14.85 -22.71 -35.65
N PRO A 846 -15.33 -22.65 -34.39
CA PRO A 846 -14.47 -22.54 -33.22
C PRO A 846 -13.60 -23.80 -33.06
N GLU A 847 -12.39 -23.61 -32.56
CA GLU A 847 -11.41 -24.63 -32.22
C GLU A 847 -11.58 -25.09 -30.75
N GLN A 848 -10.66 -25.95 -30.27
CA GLN A 848 -10.73 -26.48 -28.90
C GLN A 848 -10.62 -25.37 -27.84
N ASN A 849 -9.67 -24.45 -28.06
CA ASN A 849 -9.47 -23.24 -27.28
C ASN A 849 -9.63 -22.07 -28.23
N ASN A 850 -10.49 -21.11 -27.89
CA ASN A 850 -10.68 -19.92 -28.70
C ASN A 850 -10.46 -18.68 -27.87
N TYR A 851 -9.45 -17.93 -28.23
CA TYR A 851 -9.16 -16.61 -27.70
C TYR A 851 -9.57 -15.60 -28.75
N TYR A 852 -10.50 -14.71 -28.42
CA TYR A 852 -10.99 -13.69 -29.32
C TYR A 852 -10.59 -12.30 -28.86
N ARG A 853 -10.30 -11.41 -29.80
CA ARG A 853 -10.15 -9.97 -29.55
C ARG A 853 -10.68 -9.20 -30.75
N LEU A 854 -11.07 -7.95 -30.54
CA LEU A 854 -11.36 -7.03 -31.62
C LEU A 854 -10.14 -6.16 -31.88
N LYS A 855 -9.85 -5.93 -33.15
CA LYS A 855 -8.98 -4.88 -33.63
C LYS A 855 -9.88 -3.83 -34.29
N GLU A 856 -10.20 -2.78 -33.58
CA GLU A 856 -10.87 -1.61 -34.14
C GLU A 856 -9.87 -0.88 -35.04
N VAL A 857 -10.29 -0.49 -36.24
CA VAL A 857 -9.46 0.17 -37.24
C VAL A 857 -10.13 1.44 -37.68
N ASP A 858 -9.40 2.55 -37.58
CA ASP A 858 -9.82 3.88 -38.00
C ASP A 858 -9.74 4.06 -39.53
N PHE A 859 -10.44 5.07 -40.08
CA PHE A 859 -10.32 5.44 -41.49
C PHE A 859 -8.91 5.88 -41.91
N ASP A 860 -8.05 6.27 -40.96
CA ASP A 860 -6.65 6.63 -41.21
C ASP A 860 -5.69 5.42 -41.07
N GLY A 861 -6.22 4.23 -40.80
CA GLY A 861 -5.47 2.98 -40.67
C GLY A 861 -4.85 2.73 -39.30
N LYS A 862 -5.00 3.66 -38.34
CA LYS A 862 -4.69 3.37 -36.92
C LYS A 862 -5.64 2.32 -36.38
N TYR A 863 -5.25 1.70 -35.28
CA TYR A 863 -6.07 0.66 -34.68
C TYR A 863 -5.89 0.56 -33.18
N GLU A 864 -6.94 0.10 -32.51
CA GLU A 864 -6.94 -0.28 -31.11
C GLU A 864 -7.32 -1.76 -30.95
N LEU A 865 -6.79 -2.43 -29.93
CA LEU A 865 -7.14 -3.81 -29.59
C LEU A 865 -7.94 -3.85 -28.30
N THR A 866 -9.03 -4.62 -28.29
CA THR A 866 -9.70 -4.95 -27.03
C THR A 866 -8.87 -5.94 -26.22
N ARG A 867 -9.27 -6.15 -24.96
CA ARG A 867 -8.89 -7.35 -24.21
C ARG A 867 -9.26 -8.63 -24.99
N THR A 868 -8.54 -9.70 -24.68
CA THR A 868 -8.84 -11.04 -25.20
C THR A 868 -9.90 -11.70 -24.32
N VAL A 869 -10.93 -12.30 -24.93
CA VAL A 869 -11.95 -13.12 -24.26
C VAL A 869 -11.80 -14.57 -24.68
N PHE A 870 -11.94 -15.49 -23.73
CA PHE A 870 -11.82 -16.92 -23.99
C PHE A 870 -13.20 -17.57 -24.12
N ALA A 871 -13.36 -18.44 -25.12
CA ALA A 871 -14.44 -19.41 -25.19
C ALA A 871 -13.88 -20.81 -25.46
N ALA A 872 -14.10 -21.72 -24.50
CA ALA A 872 -13.84 -23.14 -24.70
C ALA A 872 -14.72 -23.71 -25.83
N ASP A 873 -14.28 -24.81 -26.44
CA ASP A 873 -15.02 -25.56 -27.47
C ASP A 873 -16.53 -25.66 -27.16
N PRO A 874 -17.41 -25.01 -27.95
CA PRO A 874 -18.85 -25.08 -27.73
C PRO A 874 -19.43 -26.47 -28.03
N CYS A 875 -18.70 -27.36 -28.70
CA CYS A 875 -19.15 -28.72 -28.99
C CYS A 875 -18.84 -29.73 -27.88
N ASN A 876 -18.16 -29.35 -26.79
CA ASN A 876 -17.85 -30.23 -25.65
C ASN A 876 -17.21 -31.56 -26.13
N GLY A 877 -15.92 -31.50 -26.48
CA GLY A 877 -15.17 -32.54 -27.20
C GLY A 877 -15.36 -34.00 -26.75
N THR A 878 -14.98 -34.93 -27.62
CA THR A 878 -15.05 -36.39 -27.42
C THR A 878 -14.63 -36.79 -26.00
N LYS A 879 -15.56 -37.36 -25.23
CA LYS A 879 -15.24 -37.91 -23.90
C LYS A 879 -14.61 -39.28 -24.07
N VAL A 880 -13.47 -39.50 -23.44
CA VAL A 880 -12.81 -40.80 -23.36
C VAL A 880 -12.68 -41.22 -21.90
N SER A 881 -13.08 -42.45 -21.59
CA SER A 881 -12.78 -43.10 -20.32
C SER A 881 -12.02 -44.38 -20.55
N VAL A 882 -10.94 -44.59 -19.80
CA VAL A 882 -10.11 -45.79 -19.85
C VAL A 882 -10.20 -46.50 -18.50
N SER A 883 -10.49 -47.80 -18.51
CA SER A 883 -10.49 -48.64 -17.32
C SER A 883 -9.71 -49.92 -17.57
N GLU A 884 -8.83 -50.28 -16.65
CA GLU A 884 -8.12 -51.57 -16.71
C GLU A 884 -9.06 -52.72 -16.32
N LEU A 885 -9.10 -53.76 -17.15
CA LEU A 885 -9.71 -55.05 -16.87
C LEU A 885 -8.63 -56.03 -16.35
N LYS A 886 -8.96 -57.32 -16.22
CA LYS A 886 -7.99 -58.33 -15.79
C LYS A 886 -6.88 -58.52 -16.85
N ASN A 887 -5.67 -58.85 -16.37
CA ASN A 887 -4.52 -59.21 -17.18
C ASN A 887 -4.04 -58.12 -18.16
N HIS A 888 -4.04 -56.85 -17.75
CA HIS A 888 -3.55 -55.70 -18.54
C HIS A 888 -4.30 -55.46 -19.86
N VAL A 889 -5.57 -55.85 -19.91
CA VAL A 889 -6.48 -55.47 -20.98
C VAL A 889 -7.20 -54.20 -20.58
N PHE A 890 -7.10 -53.14 -21.36
CA PHE A 890 -7.74 -51.85 -21.08
C PHE A 890 -9.02 -51.69 -21.90
N GLU A 891 -10.12 -51.34 -21.25
CA GLU A 891 -11.36 -50.95 -21.91
C GLU A 891 -11.36 -49.43 -22.14
N VAL A 892 -11.41 -49.02 -23.41
CA VAL A 892 -11.47 -47.61 -23.83
C VAL A 892 -12.87 -47.32 -24.35
N LYS A 893 -13.62 -46.45 -23.67
CA LYS A 893 -14.94 -45.98 -24.12
C LYS A 893 -14.84 -44.57 -24.66
N THR A 894 -15.39 -44.37 -25.85
CA THR A 894 -15.50 -43.04 -26.47
C THR A 894 -16.95 -42.60 -26.50
N LYS A 895 -17.21 -41.31 -26.29
CA LYS A 895 -18.53 -40.68 -26.52
C LYS A 895 -18.32 -39.41 -27.33
N THR A 896 -18.81 -39.42 -28.56
CA THR A 896 -18.62 -38.37 -29.56
C THR A 896 -19.97 -37.67 -29.82
N PRO A 897 -20.08 -36.33 -29.71
CA PRO A 897 -21.31 -35.59 -30.01
C PRO A 897 -21.83 -35.83 -31.45
N GLN A 898 -23.14 -35.74 -31.67
CA GLN A 898 -23.79 -36.02 -32.97
C GLN A 898 -23.27 -35.18 -34.17
N ASN A 899 -22.56 -34.07 -33.91
CA ASN A 899 -21.95 -33.19 -34.93
C ASN A 899 -20.43 -33.02 -34.77
N SER A 900 -19.74 -33.97 -34.12
CA SER A 900 -18.30 -33.86 -33.85
C SER A 900 -17.45 -34.18 -35.09
N ARG A 901 -16.36 -33.44 -35.31
CA ARG A 901 -15.42 -33.60 -36.44
C ARG A 901 -14.49 -34.83 -36.37
N TYR A 902 -14.73 -35.76 -35.45
CA TYR A 902 -13.82 -36.88 -35.17
C TYR A 902 -14.34 -38.17 -35.81
N GLU A 903 -14.16 -38.32 -37.12
CA GLU A 903 -14.70 -39.47 -37.85
C GLU A 903 -13.95 -40.80 -37.63
N GLN A 904 -12.78 -40.79 -36.98
CA GLN A 904 -12.04 -41.98 -36.58
C GLN A 904 -11.10 -41.64 -35.42
N LEU A 905 -11.03 -42.53 -34.42
CA LEU A 905 -10.14 -42.41 -33.26
C LEU A 905 -9.27 -43.67 -33.20
N SER A 906 -7.98 -43.51 -32.90
CA SER A 906 -7.08 -44.63 -32.65
C SER A 906 -6.41 -44.50 -31.28
N ALA A 907 -6.03 -45.62 -30.69
CA ALA A 907 -5.31 -45.70 -29.42
C ALA A 907 -3.92 -46.31 -29.63
N GLU A 908 -2.91 -45.73 -28.99
CA GLU A 908 -1.52 -46.15 -29.03
C GLU A 908 -0.96 -46.35 -27.62
N ILE A 909 -0.27 -47.48 -27.39
CA ILE A 909 0.55 -47.67 -26.19
C ILE A 909 2.00 -47.36 -26.55
N ILE A 910 2.62 -46.45 -25.81
CA ILE A 910 3.94 -45.90 -26.12
C ILE A 910 4.89 -46.13 -24.93
N SER A 911 6.15 -46.52 -25.23
CA SER A 911 7.22 -46.67 -24.22
C SER A 911 7.68 -45.32 -23.65
N LYS A 912 8.46 -45.33 -22.56
CA LYS A 912 9.05 -44.10 -21.98
C LYS A 912 10.00 -43.37 -22.94
N GLU A 913 10.56 -44.07 -23.93
CA GLU A 913 11.40 -43.53 -25.00
C GLU A 913 10.59 -43.03 -26.21
N GLY A 914 9.25 -43.04 -26.15
CA GLY A 914 8.39 -42.53 -27.23
C GLY A 914 8.13 -43.51 -28.38
N ARG A 915 8.45 -44.80 -28.23
CA ARG A 915 8.20 -45.82 -29.26
C ARG A 915 6.79 -46.39 -29.14
N THR A 916 6.00 -46.38 -30.22
CA THR A 916 4.69 -47.04 -30.28
C THR A 916 4.85 -48.56 -30.24
N LEU A 917 4.24 -49.21 -29.24
CA LEU A 917 4.31 -50.64 -28.97
C LEU A 917 3.03 -51.37 -29.39
N LYS A 918 1.89 -50.68 -29.34
CA LYS A 918 0.58 -51.16 -29.81
C LYS A 918 -0.17 -49.98 -30.44
N HIS A 919 -0.98 -50.27 -31.46
CA HIS A 919 -1.88 -49.34 -32.12
C HIS A 919 -3.21 -50.05 -32.41
N GLN A 920 -4.34 -49.40 -32.15
CA GLN A 920 -5.67 -49.97 -32.40
C GLN A 920 -6.71 -48.89 -32.68
N GLU A 921 -7.52 -49.10 -33.73
CA GLU A 921 -8.69 -48.26 -34.00
C GLU A 921 -9.77 -48.43 -32.93
N LEU A 922 -10.30 -47.32 -32.45
CA LEU A 922 -11.37 -47.26 -31.46
C LEU A 922 -12.73 -47.16 -32.14
N LYS A 923 -13.67 -47.96 -31.64
CA LYS A 923 -15.09 -47.83 -32.01
C LYS A 923 -15.64 -46.52 -31.45
N GLN A 924 -16.33 -45.75 -32.29
CA GLN A 924 -17.05 -44.55 -31.86
C GLN A 924 -18.25 -44.91 -30.98
N ASN A 925 -18.52 -44.11 -29.94
CA ASN A 925 -19.68 -44.27 -29.06
C ASN A 925 -19.82 -45.67 -28.44
N ALA A 926 -18.70 -46.40 -28.33
CA ALA A 926 -18.65 -47.78 -27.88
C ALA A 926 -17.34 -48.06 -27.12
N ALA A 927 -17.27 -49.25 -26.52
CA ALA A 927 -16.08 -49.75 -25.85
C ALA A 927 -15.16 -50.50 -26.85
N THR A 928 -13.86 -50.29 -26.72
CA THR A 928 -12.82 -51.04 -27.44
C THR A 928 -11.85 -51.63 -26.41
N LEU A 929 -11.52 -52.91 -26.56
CA LEU A 929 -10.55 -53.59 -25.71
C LEU A 929 -9.16 -53.48 -26.33
N LEU A 930 -8.23 -52.93 -25.56
CA LEU A 930 -6.82 -52.76 -25.91
C LEU A 930 -5.99 -53.73 -25.07
N ASP A 931 -5.45 -54.76 -25.72
CA ASP A 931 -4.69 -55.81 -25.05
C ASP A 931 -3.20 -55.45 -24.94
N ALA A 932 -2.75 -55.19 -23.72
CA ALA A 932 -1.35 -54.96 -23.39
C ALA A 932 -0.66 -56.19 -22.79
N SER A 933 -1.32 -57.34 -22.76
CA SER A 933 -0.71 -58.59 -22.31
C SER A 933 0.48 -58.96 -23.21
N GLY A 934 1.63 -59.22 -22.60
CA GLY A 934 2.90 -59.48 -23.28
C GLY A 934 3.86 -58.29 -23.39
N LEU A 935 3.46 -57.09 -22.96
CA LEU A 935 4.43 -56.01 -22.73
C LEU A 935 5.20 -56.26 -21.42
N PRO A 936 6.52 -55.99 -21.34
CA PRO A 936 7.28 -56.11 -20.11
C PRO A 936 6.70 -55.24 -18.98
N SER A 937 6.89 -55.64 -17.72
CA SER A 937 6.50 -54.82 -16.57
C SER A 937 7.15 -53.44 -16.66
N GLY A 938 6.35 -52.38 -16.57
CA GLY A 938 6.80 -51.02 -16.84
C GLY A 938 5.69 -49.98 -16.89
N ILE A 939 6.10 -48.72 -17.04
CA ILE A 939 5.21 -47.57 -17.21
C ILE A 939 5.10 -47.25 -18.71
N TYR A 940 3.88 -47.10 -19.19
CA TYR A 940 3.58 -46.75 -20.57
C TYR A 940 2.61 -45.57 -20.65
N MET A 941 2.56 -44.91 -21.81
CA MET A 941 1.58 -43.88 -22.11
C MET A 941 0.57 -44.40 -23.11
N LEU A 942 -0.71 -44.31 -22.77
CA LEU A 942 -1.83 -44.52 -23.69
C LEU A 942 -2.20 -43.18 -24.33
N HIS A 943 -2.01 -43.06 -25.64
CA HIS A 943 -2.44 -41.91 -26.44
C HIS A 943 -3.66 -42.29 -27.25
N ILE A 944 -4.65 -41.40 -27.31
CA ILE A 944 -5.80 -41.53 -28.19
C ILE A 944 -5.80 -40.34 -29.12
N ARG A 945 -5.84 -40.60 -30.43
CA ARG A 945 -5.72 -39.59 -31.48
C ARG A 945 -6.86 -39.68 -32.47
N ASN A 946 -7.06 -38.63 -33.28
CA ASN A 946 -7.97 -38.66 -34.41
C ASN A 946 -7.25 -38.97 -35.73
N HIS A 947 -7.99 -39.09 -36.83
CA HIS A 947 -7.45 -39.36 -38.18
C HIS A 947 -6.47 -38.30 -38.73
N SER A 948 -6.43 -37.09 -38.16
CA SER A 948 -5.46 -36.05 -38.50
C SER A 948 -4.28 -35.98 -37.50
N ASP A 949 -4.10 -37.05 -36.71
CA ASP A 949 -3.05 -37.24 -35.72
C ASP A 949 -3.10 -36.26 -34.52
N TYR A 950 -4.24 -35.59 -34.28
CA TYR A 950 -4.43 -34.73 -33.12
C TYR A 950 -4.70 -35.53 -31.84
N PRO A 951 -4.05 -35.20 -30.70
CA PRO A 951 -4.28 -35.88 -29.43
C PRO A 951 -5.66 -35.53 -28.85
N VAL A 952 -6.44 -36.56 -28.55
CA VAL A 952 -7.80 -36.48 -27.96
C VAL A 952 -7.76 -36.82 -26.46
N HIS A 953 -6.94 -37.78 -26.05
CA HIS A 953 -6.77 -38.16 -24.64
C HIS A 953 -5.39 -38.80 -24.41
N THR A 954 -4.78 -38.53 -23.26
CA THR A 954 -3.50 -39.12 -22.87
C THR A 954 -3.55 -39.54 -21.41
N GLN A 955 -3.19 -40.80 -21.12
CA GLN A 955 -3.15 -41.34 -19.76
C GLN A 955 -1.94 -42.26 -19.56
N LYS A 956 -1.37 -42.22 -18.36
CA LYS A 956 -0.35 -43.17 -17.91
C LYS A 956 -1.00 -44.51 -17.54
N ILE A 957 -0.48 -45.62 -18.06
CA ILE A 957 -0.83 -46.99 -17.65
C ILE A 957 0.39 -47.71 -17.08
N VAL A 958 0.16 -48.67 -16.17
CA VAL A 958 1.21 -49.45 -15.52
C VAL A 958 0.94 -50.93 -15.77
N ILE A 959 1.95 -51.65 -16.23
CA ILE A 959 1.91 -53.11 -16.45
C ILE A 959 2.83 -53.73 -15.40
N TYR A 960 2.32 -54.73 -14.67
CA TYR A 960 3.00 -55.34 -13.52
C TYR A 960 3.57 -56.71 -13.85
#